data_AF-A0A9E8TML4-F1
#
_entry.id   AF-A0A9E8TML4-F1
#
_cell.length_a   1.000
_cell.length_b   1.000
_cell.length_c   1.000
_cell.angle_alpha   90.00
_cell.angle_beta   90.00
_cell.angle_gamma   90.00
#
_symmetry.space_group_name_H-M   'P 1'
#
loop_
_entity.id
_entity.type
_entity.pdbx_description
1 polymer ?
#
loop_
_entity_poly.entity_id
_entity_poly.type
_entity_poly.pdbx_seq_one_letter_code
_entity_poly.pdbx_strand_id
1 'polypeptide(L)'
;MSSTPGLALPDQTPGATRVDLGGSHVLLTGGTGFVGQAILERLLSSHPGTTVTLLIRPKAGTSAEGRLRHLLKKPVFASWREAVGAEGVEKALAERLRVIESGLGDLPDLPDDLDVVIHSASTVSFDPPIDQAFETNVGGAVGLYEALRKTGTDPHVVHVSTAYVGGIRKGVFPEASLGHTVDWRVERAAAADARARVEAASRQPETLRTFLAQGRAAHGKTGPQAVATAAEDARVAWVKARLVDYGRTRAETLGWTDVYTLTKAFAERAAEELWAEAGHRLSVVRPAIVESAHRHPYPGWIDGFKVADPLIMSYARGLLPEFPGVPDSVLDVIPVDYVVNVILTVAANPVEAGSPQYFHASSGGSNPFSILRMFENLKAFFTANPLPRDEHSSIEAPHWNFPGVRKVEGAIRTANRVNDVREAVLTRLPSTLRTRTALAGVQTRRADLESLQSLTDLYRHYVQSEIIFDDRRTRALHAGLPAGSPADIGFDVTDVDWEAYFQEVHFPSITSMTRAFSVRPAASAAVADTRALPPRDDVVAVFDLEGTVLDSNIVEQYLWVRSAGFRKAAWPGEVASLLTSLPRYLRAEGRDRGEFIRTFSRRYEGMPVARLSGVVRSRGYADTVLRHTLPDALARLAEHRAAGHRTVLVTGSIDTLTTPLAHLFDDVVASTMHQRSGVYTGYLAQPPLVDEARAAWLRQYAQANDIDLSGSYGYGDSFADLAWLEMVGHPNAVNPDSNLAREALRRRWSIRDWTRSGPHGRSGTSTTSGTSSTTAKGDGGRA
;
A
#
# COMPACT_ATOMS: atom_id res chain seq x y z
N MET A 1 -49.58 -38.18 -11.62
CA MET A 1 -49.95 -37.99 -10.20
C MET A 1 -49.23 -39.05 -9.38
N SER A 2 -48.09 -38.70 -8.80
CA SER A 2 -47.37 -39.50 -7.83
C SER A 2 -46.70 -38.51 -6.89
N SER A 3 -47.21 -38.44 -5.67
CA SER A 3 -46.81 -37.53 -4.59
C SER A 3 -45.47 -37.96 -4.03
N THR A 4 -44.45 -37.13 -4.20
CA THR A 4 -43.18 -37.21 -3.45
C THR A 4 -43.44 -36.77 -2.00
N PRO A 5 -42.97 -37.49 -0.98
CA PRO A 5 -43.25 -37.14 0.42
C PRO A 5 -42.48 -35.88 0.79
N GLY A 6 -43.19 -34.88 1.31
CA GLY A 6 -42.57 -33.71 1.91
C GLY A 6 -41.74 -34.12 3.13
N LEU A 7 -40.49 -33.66 3.18
CA LEU A 7 -39.73 -33.62 4.43
C LEU A 7 -40.46 -32.64 5.37
N ALA A 8 -41.29 -33.18 6.26
CA ALA A 8 -41.77 -32.45 7.42
C ALA A 8 -40.61 -32.38 8.43
N LEU A 9 -40.09 -31.17 8.65
CA LEU A 9 -39.25 -30.87 9.80
C LEU A 9 -40.13 -30.80 11.05
N PRO A 10 -39.63 -31.19 12.24
CA PRO A 10 -40.42 -31.15 13.47
C PRO A 10 -40.81 -29.71 13.78
N ASP A 11 -42.11 -29.53 14.02
CA ASP A 11 -42.76 -28.33 14.53
C ASP A 11 -42.24 -28.05 15.94
N GLN A 12 -41.14 -27.29 16.05
CA GLN A 12 -40.68 -26.74 17.32
C GLN A 12 -41.39 -25.41 17.52
N THR A 13 -42.40 -25.40 18.39
CA THR A 13 -42.94 -24.16 18.95
C THR A 13 -41.77 -23.34 19.50
N PRO A 14 -41.54 -22.08 19.07
CA PRO A 14 -40.38 -21.32 19.52
C PRO A 14 -40.50 -21.10 21.04
N GLY A 15 -39.57 -21.65 21.80
CA GLY A 15 -39.32 -21.16 23.15
C GLY A 15 -38.96 -19.68 23.09
N ALA A 16 -39.23 -18.92 24.16
CA ALA A 16 -38.84 -17.51 24.21
C ALA A 16 -37.32 -17.36 24.05
N THR A 17 -36.86 -16.64 23.02
CA THR A 17 -35.44 -16.38 22.75
C THR A 17 -34.87 -15.51 23.87
N ARG A 18 -33.79 -15.97 24.50
CA ARG A 18 -33.08 -15.18 25.51
C ARG A 18 -32.26 -14.10 24.82
N VAL A 19 -32.31 -12.89 25.37
CA VAL A 19 -31.58 -11.75 24.83
C VAL A 19 -30.36 -11.42 25.69
N ASP A 20 -30.41 -11.70 27.00
CA ASP A 20 -29.33 -11.36 27.92
C ASP A 20 -28.41 -12.56 28.22
N LEU A 21 -27.10 -12.30 28.24
CA LEU A 21 -26.04 -13.23 28.65
C LEU A 21 -25.89 -13.29 30.18
N GLY A 22 -26.54 -12.41 30.93
CA GLY A 22 -26.49 -12.40 32.39
C GLY A 22 -25.06 -12.23 32.92
N GLY A 23 -24.69 -13.07 33.88
CA GLY A 23 -23.35 -13.07 34.51
C GLY A 23 -22.26 -13.85 33.77
N SER A 24 -22.50 -14.24 32.50
CA SER A 24 -21.60 -15.14 31.78
C SER A 24 -20.18 -14.59 31.63
N HIS A 25 -19.20 -15.49 31.71
CA HIS A 25 -17.81 -15.22 31.34
C HIS A 25 -17.59 -15.54 29.85
N VAL A 26 -17.30 -14.49 29.06
CA VAL A 26 -17.18 -14.55 27.60
C VAL A 26 -15.72 -14.44 27.18
N LEU A 27 -15.20 -15.43 26.47
CA LEU A 27 -13.94 -15.32 25.73
C LEU A 27 -14.22 -14.73 24.35
N LEU A 28 -13.65 -13.56 24.03
CA LEU A 28 -13.74 -12.92 22.72
C LEU A 28 -12.38 -12.93 22.02
N THR A 29 -12.28 -13.74 20.95
CA THR A 29 -11.13 -13.66 20.03
C THR A 29 -11.42 -12.65 18.92
N GLY A 30 -10.39 -11.94 18.45
CA GLY A 30 -10.56 -10.98 17.36
C GLY A 30 -11.24 -9.68 17.79
N GLY A 31 -11.33 -9.39 19.10
CA GLY A 31 -11.97 -8.18 19.65
C GLY A 31 -11.36 -6.86 19.20
N THR A 32 -10.17 -6.87 18.60
CA THR A 32 -9.55 -5.66 17.99
C THR A 32 -9.96 -5.44 16.53
N GLY A 33 -10.64 -6.41 15.89
CA GLY A 33 -11.17 -6.29 14.53
C GLY A 33 -12.47 -5.48 14.48
N PHE A 34 -12.99 -5.25 13.28
CA PHE A 34 -14.21 -4.44 13.07
C PHE A 34 -15.44 -5.03 13.78
N VAL A 35 -15.84 -6.26 13.43
CA VAL A 35 -16.96 -6.94 14.07
C VAL A 35 -16.68 -7.19 15.55
N GLY A 36 -15.45 -7.60 15.89
CA GLY A 36 -15.04 -7.83 17.28
C GLY A 36 -15.15 -6.60 18.18
N GLN A 37 -14.84 -5.41 17.67
CA GLN A 37 -15.03 -4.14 18.39
C GLN A 37 -16.51 -3.87 18.67
N ALA A 38 -17.37 -4.12 17.69
CA ALA A 38 -18.80 -3.94 17.83
C ALA A 38 -19.41 -4.94 18.83
N ILE A 39 -18.95 -6.20 18.80
CA ILE A 39 -19.30 -7.22 19.81
C ILE A 39 -18.87 -6.77 21.21
N LEU A 40 -17.61 -6.33 21.37
CA LEU A 40 -17.11 -5.86 22.66
C LEU A 40 -17.89 -4.66 23.17
N GLU A 41 -18.20 -3.70 22.30
CA GLU A 41 -19.01 -2.53 22.66
C GLU A 41 -20.39 -2.95 23.14
N ARG A 42 -21.05 -3.88 22.43
CA ARG A 42 -22.38 -4.37 22.79
C ARG A 42 -22.39 -5.19 24.09
N LEU A 43 -21.34 -5.98 24.35
CA LEU A 43 -21.13 -6.67 25.63
C LEU A 43 -20.98 -5.66 26.78
N LEU A 44 -20.32 -4.54 26.54
CA LEU A 44 -20.11 -3.50 27.54
C LEU A 44 -21.36 -2.66 27.79
N SER A 45 -22.11 -2.31 26.74
CA SER A 45 -23.29 -1.44 26.79
C SER A 45 -24.56 -2.16 27.22
N SER A 46 -24.79 -3.36 26.70
CA SER A 46 -26.09 -4.04 26.78
C SER A 46 -26.06 -5.31 27.63
N HIS A 47 -24.87 -5.82 27.97
CA HIS A 47 -24.69 -6.98 28.86
C HIS A 47 -23.80 -6.65 30.06
N PRO A 48 -24.19 -5.68 30.92
CA PRO A 48 -23.33 -5.15 31.97
C PRO A 48 -22.88 -6.18 33.03
N GLY A 49 -23.58 -7.31 33.15
CA GLY A 49 -23.23 -8.41 34.06
C GLY A 49 -22.08 -9.30 33.57
N THR A 50 -21.70 -9.21 32.30
CA THR A 50 -20.69 -10.11 31.71
C THR A 50 -19.27 -9.76 32.15
N THR A 51 -18.45 -10.79 32.33
CA THR A 51 -16.98 -10.69 32.34
C THR A 51 -16.48 -11.06 30.95
N VAL A 52 -15.56 -10.29 30.37
CA VAL A 52 -15.04 -10.50 29.02
C VAL A 52 -13.53 -10.69 29.05
N THR A 53 -13.07 -11.86 28.65
CA THR A 53 -11.65 -12.14 28.39
C THR A 53 -11.35 -11.92 26.92
N LEU A 54 -10.37 -11.06 26.63
CA LEU A 54 -9.97 -10.68 25.28
C LEU A 54 -8.62 -11.31 24.91
N LEU A 55 -8.57 -12.00 23.78
CA LEU A 55 -7.31 -12.44 23.19
C LEU A 55 -6.72 -11.31 22.33
N ILE A 56 -5.59 -10.74 22.76
CA ILE A 56 -4.94 -9.62 22.07
C ILE A 56 -3.46 -9.94 21.84
N ARG A 57 -3.06 -9.97 20.56
CA ARG A 57 -1.65 -10.13 20.17
C ARG A 57 -0.80 -8.93 20.64
N PRO A 58 0.43 -9.11 21.11
CA PRO A 58 1.33 -7.98 21.37
C PRO A 58 1.71 -7.27 20.06
N LYS A 59 2.12 -5.99 20.16
CA LYS A 59 2.72 -5.23 19.06
C LYS A 59 4.05 -4.66 19.55
N ALA A 60 5.06 -4.58 18.69
CA ALA A 60 6.37 -4.02 19.06
C ALA A 60 6.20 -2.66 19.76
N GLY A 61 6.64 -2.58 21.03
CA GLY A 61 6.54 -1.37 21.86
C GLY A 61 5.19 -1.13 22.55
N THR A 62 4.22 -2.05 22.55
CA THR A 62 2.94 -1.89 23.28
C THR A 62 2.40 -3.22 23.81
N SER A 63 2.13 -3.30 25.12
CA SER A 63 1.51 -4.47 25.77
C SER A 63 0.05 -4.67 25.33
N ALA A 64 -0.49 -5.87 25.52
CA ALA A 64 -1.87 -6.19 25.19
C ALA A 64 -2.88 -5.32 25.98
N GLU A 65 -2.62 -5.05 27.26
CA GLU A 65 -3.42 -4.10 28.05
C GLU A 65 -3.35 -2.67 27.49
N GLY A 66 -2.17 -2.21 27.08
CA GLY A 66 -2.01 -0.90 26.45
C GLY A 66 -2.82 -0.80 25.16
N ARG A 67 -2.86 -1.89 24.38
CA ARG A 67 -3.71 -2.00 23.20
C ARG A 67 -5.20 -1.99 23.54
N LEU A 68 -5.63 -2.65 24.62
CA LEU A 68 -7.02 -2.60 25.09
C LEU A 68 -7.43 -1.18 25.50
N ARG A 69 -6.61 -0.49 26.30
CA ARG A 69 -6.89 0.90 26.69
C ARG A 69 -6.97 1.83 25.47
N HIS A 70 -6.14 1.61 24.45
CA HIS A 70 -6.24 2.36 23.19
C HIS A 70 -7.50 1.99 22.40
N LEU A 71 -7.86 0.71 22.36
CA LEU A 71 -9.08 0.22 21.71
C LEU A 71 -10.32 0.92 22.27
N LEU A 72 -10.45 0.98 23.60
CA LEU A 72 -11.58 1.61 24.27
C LEU A 72 -11.69 3.11 24.03
N LYS A 73 -10.66 3.79 23.49
CA LYS A 73 -10.71 5.21 23.09
C LYS A 73 -11.29 5.42 21.70
N LYS A 74 -11.48 4.37 20.90
CA LYS A 74 -12.03 4.48 19.55
C LYS A 74 -13.47 5.01 19.53
N PRO A 75 -13.93 5.57 18.38
CA PRO A 75 -15.27 6.13 18.26
C PRO A 75 -16.41 5.14 18.53
N VAL A 76 -16.23 3.84 18.27
CA VAL A 76 -17.24 2.79 18.54
C VAL A 76 -17.72 2.82 20.00
N PHE A 77 -16.80 3.02 20.95
CA PHE A 77 -17.08 3.03 22.38
C PHE A 77 -17.53 4.40 22.90
N ALA A 78 -17.72 5.41 22.03
CA ALA A 78 -17.98 6.78 22.49
C ALA A 78 -19.25 6.88 23.32
N SER A 79 -20.37 6.34 22.83
CA SER A 79 -21.66 6.35 23.52
C SER A 79 -21.59 5.62 24.87
N TRP A 80 -20.93 4.46 24.91
CA TRP A 80 -20.71 3.71 26.16
C TRP A 80 -19.86 4.51 27.16
N ARG A 81 -18.72 5.08 26.73
CA ARG A 81 -17.86 5.89 27.60
C ARG A 81 -18.57 7.11 28.16
N GLU A 82 -19.41 7.75 27.36
CA GLU A 82 -20.23 8.89 27.81
C GLU A 82 -21.25 8.46 28.86
N ALA A 83 -21.91 7.31 28.65
CA ALA A 83 -22.90 6.78 29.58
C ALA A 83 -22.31 6.36 30.94
N VAL A 84 -21.11 5.77 30.98
CA VAL A 84 -20.50 5.26 32.23
C VAL A 84 -19.51 6.22 32.88
N GLY A 85 -19.05 7.25 32.17
CA GLY A 85 -18.02 8.17 32.63
C GLY A 85 -16.62 7.55 32.79
N ALA A 86 -15.62 8.37 33.09
CA ALA A 86 -14.23 7.90 33.21
C ALA A 86 -14.04 6.84 34.32
N GLU A 87 -14.70 7.02 35.47
CA GLU A 87 -14.66 6.05 36.57
C GLU A 87 -15.29 4.71 36.18
N GLY A 88 -16.40 4.74 35.43
CA GLY A 88 -17.05 3.52 34.94
C GLY A 88 -16.18 2.75 33.94
N VAL A 89 -15.40 3.44 33.12
CA VAL A 89 -14.42 2.81 32.21
C VAL A 89 -13.31 2.12 33.00
N GLU A 90 -12.73 2.79 34.00
CA GLU A 90 -11.68 2.20 34.83
C GLU A 90 -12.22 1.03 35.67
N LYS A 91 -13.46 1.13 36.17
CA LYS A 91 -14.13 0.01 36.84
C LYS A 91 -14.31 -1.19 35.90
N ALA A 92 -14.76 -0.97 34.67
CA ALA A 92 -14.89 -2.05 33.69
C ALA A 92 -13.53 -2.69 33.35
N LEU A 93 -12.46 -1.89 33.23
CA LEU A 93 -11.10 -2.39 33.02
C LEU A 93 -10.59 -3.23 34.20
N ALA A 94 -10.95 -2.87 35.44
CA ALA A 94 -10.50 -3.58 36.64
C ALA A 94 -11.32 -4.85 36.93
N GLU A 95 -12.64 -4.81 36.73
CA GLU A 95 -13.56 -5.85 37.22
C GLU A 95 -14.12 -6.73 36.10
N ARG A 96 -14.29 -6.20 34.88
CA ARG A 96 -15.01 -6.89 33.79
C ARG A 96 -14.14 -7.33 32.64
N LEU A 97 -13.02 -6.65 32.37
CA LEU A 97 -12.18 -6.93 31.21
C LEU A 97 -10.89 -7.62 31.63
N ARG A 98 -10.64 -8.81 31.06
CA ARG A 98 -9.39 -9.56 31.21
C ARG A 98 -8.69 -9.66 29.85
N VAL A 99 -7.37 -9.78 29.84
CA VAL A 99 -6.59 -9.88 28.60
C VAL A 99 -5.67 -11.09 28.63
N ILE A 100 -5.72 -11.89 27.56
CA ILE A 100 -4.73 -12.92 27.27
C ILE A 100 -3.81 -12.36 26.18
N GLU A 101 -2.54 -12.13 26.54
CA GLU A 101 -1.52 -11.65 25.61
C GLU A 101 -0.97 -12.81 24.77
N SER A 102 -1.69 -13.18 23.71
CA SER A 102 -1.23 -14.19 22.76
C SER A 102 -1.89 -14.07 21.38
N GLY A 103 -1.36 -14.79 20.40
CA GLY A 103 -2.01 -15.10 19.12
C GLY A 103 -2.62 -16.50 19.12
N LEU A 104 -3.47 -16.78 18.13
CA LEU A 104 -4.14 -18.08 18.03
C LEU A 104 -3.21 -19.27 17.77
N GLY A 105 -2.01 -19.03 17.23
CA GLY A 105 -1.05 -20.09 16.92
C GLY A 105 -0.26 -20.62 18.13
N ASP A 106 -0.32 -19.93 19.27
CA ASP A 106 0.41 -20.28 20.50
C ASP A 106 -0.41 -19.90 21.74
N LEU A 107 -1.61 -20.46 21.84
CA LEU A 107 -2.53 -20.13 22.93
C LEU A 107 -2.03 -20.73 24.25
N PRO A 108 -1.94 -19.93 25.34
CA PRO A 108 -1.74 -20.45 26.68
C PRO A 108 -2.99 -21.17 27.17
N ASP A 109 -2.92 -21.75 28.37
CA ASP A 109 -4.09 -22.32 29.03
C ASP A 109 -5.19 -21.24 29.18
N LEU A 110 -6.39 -21.61 28.75
CA LEU A 110 -7.56 -20.74 28.82
C LEU A 110 -8.22 -20.84 30.20
N PRO A 111 -8.98 -19.81 30.63
CA PRO A 111 -9.71 -19.86 31.88
C PRO A 111 -10.67 -21.07 31.94
N ASP A 112 -10.78 -21.68 33.11
CA ASP A 112 -11.64 -22.84 33.41
C ASP A 112 -13.06 -22.43 33.89
N ASP A 113 -13.35 -21.13 33.87
CA ASP A 113 -14.63 -20.53 34.23
C ASP A 113 -15.36 -19.93 33.03
N LEU A 114 -15.06 -20.40 31.80
CA LEU A 114 -15.70 -19.90 30.57
C LEU A 114 -17.09 -20.49 30.36
N ASP A 115 -18.08 -19.63 30.14
CA ASP A 115 -19.46 -20.02 29.77
C ASP A 115 -19.69 -19.93 28.25
N VAL A 116 -19.09 -18.93 27.61
CA VAL A 116 -19.28 -18.61 26.19
C VAL A 116 -17.96 -18.27 25.54
N VAL A 117 -17.74 -18.78 24.33
CA VAL A 117 -16.60 -18.40 23.48
C VAL A 117 -17.12 -17.83 22.17
N ILE A 118 -16.79 -16.58 21.87
CA ILE A 118 -17.07 -15.95 20.58
C ILE A 118 -15.78 -15.93 19.77
N HIS A 119 -15.68 -16.83 18.79
CA HIS A 119 -14.52 -16.93 17.92
C HIS A 119 -14.68 -16.05 16.67
N SER A 120 -14.21 -14.80 16.74
CA SER A 120 -14.26 -13.84 15.62
C SER A 120 -12.89 -13.50 15.01
N ALA A 121 -11.80 -14.09 15.53
CA ALA A 121 -10.46 -13.85 15.00
C ALA A 121 -10.26 -14.49 13.61
N SER A 122 -9.90 -13.67 12.63
CA SER A 122 -9.52 -14.10 11.28
C SER A 122 -8.76 -12.98 10.57
N THR A 123 -8.03 -13.33 9.51
CA THR A 123 -7.52 -12.34 8.56
C THR A 123 -8.45 -12.27 7.35
N VAL A 124 -9.11 -11.12 7.18
CA VAL A 124 -9.93 -10.82 5.99
C VAL A 124 -9.00 -10.26 4.91
N SER A 125 -8.27 -11.15 4.27
CA SER A 125 -7.50 -10.89 3.06
C SER A 125 -7.86 -12.00 2.08
N PHE A 126 -8.23 -11.63 0.86
CA PHE A 126 -8.71 -12.59 -0.14
C PHE A 126 -7.57 -13.30 -0.88
N ASP A 127 -6.40 -12.69 -0.97
CA ASP A 127 -5.20 -13.24 -1.64
C ASP A 127 -3.94 -13.27 -0.75
N PRO A 128 -3.99 -13.76 0.50
CA PRO A 128 -2.79 -14.03 1.27
C PRO A 128 -2.02 -15.22 0.67
N PRO A 129 -0.69 -15.30 0.89
CA PRO A 129 0.06 -16.54 0.66
C PRO A 129 -0.63 -17.74 1.31
N ILE A 130 -0.76 -18.86 0.57
CA ILE A 130 -1.53 -20.04 1.02
C ILE A 130 -1.11 -20.56 2.40
N ASP A 131 0.18 -20.56 2.70
CA ASP A 131 0.75 -20.95 3.99
C ASP A 131 0.21 -20.08 5.13
N GLN A 132 0.21 -18.76 4.93
CA GLN A 132 -0.28 -17.80 5.93
C GLN A 132 -1.80 -17.87 6.11
N ALA A 133 -2.53 -18.11 5.01
CA ALA A 133 -3.99 -18.23 5.02
C ALA A 133 -4.43 -19.41 5.89
N PHE A 134 -3.86 -20.59 5.64
CA PHE A 134 -4.16 -21.81 6.38
C PHE A 134 -3.72 -21.71 7.83
N GLU A 135 -2.53 -21.19 8.11
CA GLU A 135 -2.04 -21.09 9.48
C GLU A 135 -2.91 -20.15 10.32
N THR A 136 -3.30 -19.00 9.76
CA THR A 136 -4.09 -18.02 10.51
C THR A 136 -5.53 -18.47 10.75
N ASN A 137 -6.22 -18.96 9.72
CA ASN A 137 -7.65 -19.25 9.79
C ASN A 137 -7.93 -20.68 10.26
N VAL A 138 -7.25 -21.67 9.68
CA VAL A 138 -7.44 -23.09 10.07
C VAL A 138 -6.61 -23.40 11.31
N GLY A 139 -5.31 -23.08 11.28
CA GLY A 139 -4.42 -23.33 12.41
C GLY A 139 -4.86 -22.60 13.68
N GLY A 140 -5.29 -21.34 13.54
CA GLY A 140 -5.82 -20.58 14.66
C GLY A 140 -7.12 -21.12 15.26
N ALA A 141 -8.02 -21.66 14.44
CA ALA A 141 -9.23 -22.34 14.93
C ALA A 141 -8.86 -23.66 15.65
N VAL A 142 -7.99 -24.47 15.05
CA VAL A 142 -7.51 -25.73 15.65
C VAL A 142 -6.87 -25.48 17.01
N GLY A 143 -5.96 -24.50 17.10
CA GLY A 143 -5.30 -24.14 18.37
C GLY A 143 -6.31 -23.72 19.44
N LEU A 144 -7.36 -22.98 19.08
CA LEU A 144 -8.43 -22.61 20.01
C LEU A 144 -9.18 -23.84 20.52
N TYR A 145 -9.64 -24.73 19.66
CA TYR A 145 -10.39 -25.92 20.09
C TYR A 145 -9.53 -26.89 20.88
N GLU A 146 -8.25 -27.05 20.54
CA GLU A 146 -7.31 -27.83 21.35
C GLU A 146 -7.09 -27.21 22.74
N ALA A 147 -6.98 -25.88 22.84
CA ALA A 147 -6.86 -25.19 24.11
C ALA A 147 -8.14 -25.31 24.97
N LEU A 148 -9.32 -25.17 24.35
CA LEU A 148 -10.60 -25.36 25.04
C LEU A 148 -10.77 -26.79 25.57
N ARG A 149 -10.38 -27.81 24.81
CA ARG A 149 -10.46 -29.19 25.29
C ARG A 149 -9.58 -29.47 26.50
N LYS A 150 -8.47 -28.73 26.65
CA LYS A 150 -7.57 -28.87 27.81
C LYS A 150 -8.17 -28.31 29.10
N THR A 151 -9.07 -27.33 29.04
CA THR A 151 -9.73 -26.80 30.24
C THR A 151 -10.67 -27.81 30.89
N GLY A 152 -11.18 -28.77 30.11
CA GLY A 152 -12.19 -29.73 30.57
C GLY A 152 -13.58 -29.12 30.79
N THR A 153 -13.79 -27.87 30.38
CA THR A 153 -15.07 -27.16 30.47
C THR A 153 -15.88 -27.33 29.18
N ASP A 154 -17.17 -26.97 29.23
CA ASP A 154 -18.09 -27.13 28.10
C ASP A 154 -18.81 -25.81 27.73
N PRO A 155 -18.04 -24.73 27.42
CA PRO A 155 -18.63 -23.46 27.02
C PRO A 155 -19.40 -23.59 25.70
N HIS A 156 -20.42 -22.75 25.53
CA HIS A 156 -21.05 -22.59 24.23
C HIS A 156 -20.12 -21.81 23.29
N VAL A 157 -19.68 -22.44 22.19
CA VAL A 157 -18.82 -21.79 21.20
C VAL A 157 -19.67 -21.23 20.05
N VAL A 158 -19.58 -19.92 19.82
CA VAL A 158 -20.08 -19.23 18.63
C VAL A 158 -18.92 -18.98 17.68
N HIS A 159 -18.80 -19.79 16.63
CA HIS A 159 -17.79 -19.67 15.59
C HIS A 159 -18.26 -18.70 14.50
N VAL A 160 -17.54 -17.59 14.31
CA VAL A 160 -17.85 -16.61 13.26
C VAL A 160 -17.10 -16.97 11.98
N SER A 161 -17.87 -17.40 10.98
CA SER A 161 -17.42 -17.75 9.65
C SER A 161 -17.80 -16.67 8.63
N THR A 162 -18.22 -17.04 7.42
CA THR A 162 -18.74 -16.15 6.37
C THR A 162 -19.79 -16.87 5.54
N ALA A 163 -20.81 -16.17 5.04
CA ALA A 163 -21.84 -16.78 4.17
C ALA A 163 -21.22 -17.30 2.86
N TYR A 164 -20.11 -16.73 2.43
CA TYR A 164 -19.38 -17.14 1.23
C TYR A 164 -18.63 -18.48 1.37
N VAL A 165 -18.73 -19.14 2.54
CA VAL A 165 -18.52 -20.60 2.63
C VAL A 165 -19.56 -21.42 1.83
N GLY A 166 -20.45 -20.78 1.05
CA GLY A 166 -21.17 -21.45 -0.02
C GLY A 166 -20.36 -21.69 -1.31
N GLY A 167 -19.19 -21.04 -1.46
CA GLY A 167 -18.31 -21.19 -2.62
C GLY A 167 -18.93 -20.69 -3.92
N ILE A 168 -18.63 -21.34 -5.05
CA ILE A 168 -19.17 -20.99 -6.38
C ILE A 168 -20.56 -21.58 -6.68
N ARG A 169 -21.28 -22.05 -5.65
CA ARG A 169 -22.60 -22.66 -5.79
C ARG A 169 -23.61 -21.69 -6.41
N LYS A 170 -24.52 -22.23 -7.22
CA LYS A 170 -25.68 -21.51 -7.76
C LYS A 170 -26.95 -21.89 -7.00
N GLY A 171 -27.81 -20.91 -6.74
CA GLY A 171 -29.09 -21.10 -6.07
C GLY A 171 -29.01 -21.08 -4.54
N VAL A 172 -29.99 -21.68 -3.89
CA VAL A 172 -30.19 -21.57 -2.44
C VAL A 172 -29.11 -22.33 -1.66
N PHE A 173 -28.47 -21.63 -0.73
CA PHE A 173 -27.50 -22.18 0.22
C PHE A 173 -28.11 -22.22 1.63
N PRO A 174 -28.46 -23.42 2.16
CA PRO A 174 -29.17 -23.56 3.42
C PRO A 174 -28.25 -23.32 4.63
N GLU A 175 -28.87 -22.94 5.76
CA GLU A 175 -28.25 -22.93 7.09
C GLU A 175 -27.99 -24.35 7.59
N ALA A 176 -26.95 -24.98 7.06
CA ALA A 176 -26.54 -26.34 7.38
C ALA A 176 -25.02 -26.50 7.36
N SER A 177 -24.56 -27.65 7.88
CA SER A 177 -23.18 -28.10 7.76
C SER A 177 -22.77 -28.19 6.30
N LEU A 178 -21.49 -27.94 6.05
CA LEU A 178 -20.91 -27.99 4.72
C LEU A 178 -20.67 -29.45 4.29
N GLY A 179 -20.86 -29.74 3.01
CA GLY A 179 -20.42 -31.01 2.43
C GLY A 179 -18.92 -30.96 2.15
N HIS A 180 -18.11 -31.70 2.90
CA HIS A 180 -16.67 -31.79 2.69
C HIS A 180 -16.26 -33.18 2.19
N THR A 181 -15.55 -33.22 1.07
CA THR A 181 -14.91 -34.44 0.52
C THR A 181 -13.40 -34.43 0.66
N VAL A 182 -12.83 -33.35 1.20
CA VAL A 182 -11.38 -33.11 1.29
C VAL A 182 -11.00 -32.93 2.76
N ASP A 183 -9.94 -33.62 3.18
CA ASP A 183 -9.40 -33.52 4.53
C ASP A 183 -8.60 -32.22 4.72
N TRP A 184 -9.10 -31.35 5.60
CA TRP A 184 -8.48 -30.07 5.92
C TRP A 184 -7.08 -30.22 6.53
N ARG A 185 -6.77 -31.33 7.21
CA ARG A 185 -5.45 -31.60 7.80
C ARG A 185 -4.40 -31.81 6.71
N VAL A 186 -4.76 -32.57 5.69
CA VAL A 186 -3.91 -32.80 4.51
C VAL A 186 -3.67 -31.49 3.76
N GLU A 187 -4.73 -30.69 3.56
CA GLU A 187 -4.60 -29.39 2.89
C GLU A 187 -3.74 -28.41 3.70
N ARG A 188 -3.90 -28.37 5.03
CA ARG A 188 -3.06 -27.54 5.91
C ARG A 188 -1.59 -27.95 5.82
N ALA A 189 -1.28 -29.25 5.85
CA ALA A 189 0.08 -29.74 5.69
C ALA A 189 0.66 -29.41 4.31
N ALA A 190 -0.14 -29.55 3.25
CA ALA A 190 0.27 -29.23 1.88
C ALA A 190 0.51 -27.72 1.66
N ALA A 191 -0.28 -26.86 2.32
CA ALA A 191 -0.11 -25.42 2.32
C ALA A 191 1.20 -25.00 3.02
N ALA A 192 1.51 -25.60 4.17
CA ALA A 192 2.79 -25.36 4.86
C ALA A 192 3.99 -25.79 3.99
N ASP A 193 3.92 -26.96 3.35
CA ASP A 193 4.99 -27.44 2.46
C ASP A 193 5.12 -26.61 1.17
N ALA A 194 4.04 -25.98 0.70
CA ALA A 194 4.09 -25.10 -0.48
C ALA A 194 5.13 -23.98 -0.33
N ARG A 195 5.28 -23.42 0.88
CA ARG A 195 6.31 -22.41 1.16
C ARG A 195 7.71 -22.95 0.89
N ALA A 196 8.03 -24.13 1.44
CA ALA A 196 9.33 -24.75 1.26
C ALA A 196 9.63 -25.05 -0.22
N ARG A 197 8.65 -25.61 -0.94
CA ARG A 197 8.78 -25.92 -2.38
C ARG A 197 8.99 -24.67 -3.24
N VAL A 198 8.21 -23.61 -3.02
CA VAL A 198 8.33 -22.35 -3.77
C VAL A 198 9.67 -21.66 -3.48
N GLU A 199 10.10 -21.66 -2.22
CA GLU A 199 11.42 -21.13 -1.83
C GLU A 199 12.56 -21.90 -2.51
N ALA A 200 12.50 -23.23 -2.54
CA ALA A 200 13.49 -24.06 -3.24
C ALA A 200 13.50 -23.81 -4.76
N ALA A 201 12.32 -23.65 -5.38
CA ALA A 201 12.18 -23.33 -6.81
C ALA A 201 12.75 -21.93 -7.15
N SER A 202 12.58 -20.97 -6.26
CA SER A 202 13.09 -19.59 -6.45
C SER A 202 14.61 -19.51 -6.47
N ARG A 203 15.30 -20.49 -5.87
CA ARG A 203 16.77 -20.56 -5.76
C ARG A 203 17.42 -21.48 -6.80
N GLN A 204 16.65 -22.01 -7.74
CA GLN A 204 17.23 -22.77 -8.86
C GLN A 204 18.03 -21.83 -9.77
N PRO A 205 19.18 -22.29 -10.32
CA PRO A 205 20.04 -21.44 -11.16
C PRO A 205 19.29 -20.76 -12.32
N GLU A 206 18.34 -21.45 -12.96
CA GLU A 206 17.56 -20.94 -14.09
C GLU A 206 16.66 -19.76 -13.66
N THR A 207 16.01 -19.88 -12.51
CA THR A 207 15.17 -18.83 -11.93
C THR A 207 16.03 -17.65 -11.48
N LEU A 208 17.14 -17.91 -10.77
CA LEU A 208 18.07 -16.88 -10.31
C LEU A 208 18.68 -16.09 -11.46
N ARG A 209 19.02 -16.73 -12.59
CA ARG A 209 19.50 -16.03 -13.80
C ARG A 209 18.46 -15.04 -14.34
N THR A 210 17.17 -15.37 -14.21
CA THR A 210 16.07 -14.48 -14.62
C THR A 210 16.00 -13.24 -13.72
N PHE A 211 16.03 -13.42 -12.39
CA PHE A 211 16.05 -12.29 -11.45
C PHE A 211 17.31 -11.44 -11.60
N LEU A 212 18.46 -12.07 -11.82
CA LEU A 212 19.72 -11.36 -12.08
C LEU A 212 19.66 -10.55 -13.39
N ALA A 213 19.04 -11.07 -14.44
CA ALA A 213 18.84 -10.35 -15.69
C ALA A 213 17.90 -9.14 -15.50
N GLN A 214 16.82 -9.29 -14.73
CA GLN A 214 15.92 -8.20 -14.36
C GLN A 214 16.66 -7.13 -13.53
N GLY A 215 17.41 -7.54 -12.52
CA GLY A 215 18.23 -6.65 -11.69
C GLY A 215 19.25 -5.88 -12.53
N ARG A 216 19.95 -6.53 -13.46
CA ARG A 216 20.89 -5.88 -14.40
C ARG A 216 20.19 -4.88 -15.30
N ALA A 217 19.01 -5.20 -15.81
CA ALA A 217 18.24 -4.30 -16.67
C ALA A 217 17.76 -3.05 -15.93
N ALA A 218 17.38 -3.19 -14.66
CA ALA A 218 16.86 -2.10 -13.84
C ALA A 218 17.97 -1.25 -13.19
N HIS A 219 19.01 -1.89 -12.65
CA HIS A 219 20.00 -1.28 -11.76
C HIS A 219 21.45 -1.48 -12.22
N GLY A 220 21.70 -1.97 -13.43
CA GLY A 220 23.06 -2.19 -13.95
C GLY A 220 23.96 -0.96 -13.89
N LYS A 221 23.38 0.24 -14.06
CA LYS A 221 24.08 1.53 -13.97
C LYS A 221 24.41 1.98 -12.54
N THR A 222 23.79 1.37 -11.54
CA THR A 222 23.97 1.73 -10.12
C THR A 222 25.07 0.88 -9.48
N GLY A 223 25.41 -0.27 -10.08
CA GLY A 223 26.50 -1.14 -9.65
C GLY A 223 26.08 -2.58 -9.35
N PRO A 224 27.05 -3.47 -9.06
CA PRO A 224 26.81 -4.89 -8.86
C PRO A 224 26.02 -5.24 -7.57
N GLN A 225 26.18 -4.49 -6.47
CA GLN A 225 25.40 -4.72 -5.25
C GLN A 225 23.95 -4.30 -5.43
N ALA A 226 23.68 -3.17 -6.08
CA ALA A 226 22.33 -2.73 -6.41
C ALA A 226 21.60 -3.77 -7.29
N VAL A 227 22.32 -4.36 -8.25
CA VAL A 227 21.82 -5.49 -9.05
C VAL A 227 21.51 -6.71 -8.18
N ALA A 228 22.37 -7.05 -7.22
CA ALA A 228 22.17 -8.19 -6.33
C ALA A 228 20.95 -7.99 -5.41
N THR A 229 20.82 -6.82 -4.79
CA THR A 229 19.65 -6.46 -3.97
C THR A 229 18.36 -6.50 -4.79
N ALA A 230 18.34 -5.87 -5.97
CA ALA A 230 17.17 -5.88 -6.83
C ALA A 230 16.78 -7.29 -7.31
N ALA A 231 17.77 -8.17 -7.54
CA ALA A 231 17.51 -9.57 -7.88
C ALA A 231 16.90 -10.33 -6.69
N GLU A 232 17.35 -10.08 -5.45
CA GLU A 232 16.76 -10.70 -4.26
C GLU A 232 15.35 -10.17 -3.99
N ASP A 233 15.11 -8.87 -4.13
CA ASP A 233 13.78 -8.28 -4.01
C ASP A 233 12.80 -8.87 -5.04
N ALA A 234 13.24 -9.01 -6.29
CA ALA A 234 12.47 -9.67 -7.34
C ALA A 234 12.16 -11.14 -6.99
N ARG A 235 13.11 -11.87 -6.40
CA ARG A 235 12.91 -13.24 -5.94
C ARG A 235 11.87 -13.31 -4.81
N VAL A 236 11.97 -12.44 -3.81
CA VAL A 236 11.02 -12.39 -2.68
C VAL A 236 9.61 -12.06 -3.17
N ALA A 237 9.48 -11.07 -4.06
CA ALA A 237 8.21 -10.71 -4.69
C ALA A 237 7.64 -11.89 -5.50
N TRP A 238 8.48 -12.60 -6.24
CA TRP A 238 8.10 -13.79 -6.98
C TRP A 238 7.60 -14.92 -6.08
N VAL A 239 8.28 -15.21 -4.96
CA VAL A 239 7.85 -16.22 -3.98
C VAL A 239 6.47 -15.88 -3.44
N LYS A 240 6.25 -14.63 -3.02
CA LYS A 240 4.95 -14.17 -2.54
C LYS A 240 3.87 -14.35 -3.61
N ALA A 241 4.11 -13.86 -4.82
CA ALA A 241 3.16 -13.98 -5.93
C ALA A 241 2.83 -15.45 -6.24
N ARG A 242 3.83 -16.35 -6.17
CA ARG A 242 3.59 -17.77 -6.40
C ARG A 242 2.74 -18.41 -5.31
N LEU A 243 2.95 -18.07 -4.04
CA LEU A 243 2.14 -18.62 -2.94
C LEU A 243 0.69 -18.15 -2.98
N VAL A 244 0.46 -16.90 -3.42
CA VAL A 244 -0.89 -16.39 -3.70
C VAL A 244 -1.54 -17.19 -4.82
N ASP A 245 -0.83 -17.40 -5.94
CA ASP A 245 -1.32 -18.20 -7.07
C ASP A 245 -1.65 -19.65 -6.68
N TYR A 246 -0.84 -20.27 -5.80
CA TYR A 246 -1.13 -21.58 -5.21
C TYR A 246 -2.47 -21.59 -4.47
N GLY A 247 -2.68 -20.61 -3.58
CA GLY A 247 -3.91 -20.49 -2.79
C GLY A 247 -5.14 -20.29 -3.66
N ARG A 248 -5.05 -19.35 -4.61
CA ARG A 248 -6.12 -19.06 -5.57
C ARG A 248 -6.49 -20.28 -6.41
N THR A 249 -5.51 -20.88 -7.07
CA THR A 249 -5.73 -22.05 -7.92
C THR A 249 -6.30 -23.21 -7.10
N ARG A 250 -5.81 -23.43 -5.87
CA ARG A 250 -6.31 -24.52 -5.03
C ARG A 250 -7.77 -24.29 -4.61
N ALA A 251 -8.12 -23.07 -4.19
CA ALA A 251 -9.49 -22.70 -3.86
C ALA A 251 -10.44 -22.95 -5.05
N GLU A 252 -10.09 -22.45 -6.23
CA GLU A 252 -10.88 -22.62 -7.46
C GLU A 252 -11.09 -24.11 -7.80
N THR A 253 -10.04 -24.94 -7.71
CA THR A 253 -10.15 -26.40 -7.99
C THR A 253 -11.07 -27.14 -7.03
N LEU A 254 -11.30 -26.58 -5.84
CA LEU A 254 -12.18 -27.15 -4.81
C LEU A 254 -13.57 -26.49 -4.80
N GLY A 255 -13.84 -25.56 -5.72
CA GLY A 255 -15.15 -24.88 -5.82
C GLY A 255 -15.32 -23.68 -4.88
N TRP A 256 -14.22 -23.11 -4.38
CA TRP A 256 -14.21 -21.90 -3.56
C TRP A 256 -13.82 -20.69 -4.39
N THR A 257 -14.32 -19.50 -4.00
CA THR A 257 -14.05 -18.25 -4.73
C THR A 257 -12.60 -17.79 -4.56
N ASP A 258 -12.02 -18.08 -3.40
CA ASP A 258 -10.69 -17.61 -3.00
C ASP A 258 -10.19 -18.42 -1.78
N VAL A 259 -8.93 -18.20 -1.40
CA VAL A 259 -8.31 -18.93 -0.28
C VAL A 259 -8.92 -18.55 1.08
N TYR A 260 -9.52 -17.37 1.20
CA TYR A 260 -10.17 -16.94 2.44
C TYR A 260 -11.43 -17.76 2.72
N THR A 261 -12.33 -17.87 1.74
CA THR A 261 -13.56 -18.67 1.85
C THR A 261 -13.25 -20.16 2.06
N LEU A 262 -12.25 -20.69 1.34
CA LEU A 262 -11.74 -22.06 1.54
C LEU A 262 -11.29 -22.29 2.99
N THR A 263 -10.43 -21.42 3.51
CA THR A 263 -9.86 -21.60 4.86
C THR A 263 -10.90 -21.38 5.97
N LYS A 264 -11.93 -20.55 5.74
CA LYS A 264 -13.08 -20.44 6.64
C LYS A 264 -13.94 -21.69 6.65
N ALA A 265 -14.22 -22.28 5.49
CA ALA A 265 -14.93 -23.54 5.40
C ALA A 265 -14.18 -24.69 6.12
N PHE A 266 -12.85 -24.75 6.00
CA PHE A 266 -12.04 -25.70 6.75
C PHE A 266 -11.96 -25.41 8.25
N ALA A 267 -12.02 -24.15 8.66
CA ALA A 267 -12.13 -23.80 10.07
C ALA A 267 -13.48 -24.24 10.67
N GLU A 268 -14.59 -24.15 9.92
CA GLU A 268 -15.88 -24.73 10.32
C GLU A 268 -15.78 -26.25 10.49
N ARG A 269 -15.17 -26.94 9.54
CA ARG A 269 -14.98 -28.40 9.63
C ARG A 269 -14.09 -28.80 10.81
N ALA A 270 -13.03 -28.05 11.08
CA ALA A 270 -12.21 -28.26 12.27
C ALA A 270 -13.01 -28.04 13.56
N ALA A 271 -13.91 -27.05 13.61
CA ALA A 271 -14.80 -26.82 14.73
C ALA A 271 -15.78 -27.98 14.94
N GLU A 272 -16.40 -28.46 13.86
CA GLU A 272 -17.31 -29.61 13.90
C GLU A 272 -16.60 -30.86 14.47
N GLU A 273 -15.46 -31.24 13.88
CA GLU A 273 -14.74 -32.48 14.25
C GLU A 273 -14.07 -32.40 15.63
N LEU A 274 -13.47 -31.26 15.99
CA LEU A 274 -12.70 -31.14 17.23
C LEU A 274 -13.59 -30.81 18.44
N TRP A 275 -14.77 -30.22 18.23
CA TRP A 275 -15.62 -29.72 19.31
C TRP A 275 -17.00 -30.37 19.30
N ALA A 276 -17.78 -30.19 18.23
CA ALA A 276 -19.15 -30.70 18.20
C ALA A 276 -19.19 -32.23 18.27
N GLU A 277 -18.42 -32.95 17.46
CA GLU A 277 -18.37 -34.42 17.47
C GLU A 277 -17.85 -34.99 18.80
N ALA A 278 -17.12 -34.20 19.59
CA ALA A 278 -16.70 -34.54 20.95
C ALA A 278 -17.81 -34.33 22.00
N GLY A 279 -19.02 -33.97 21.58
CA GLY A 279 -20.18 -33.80 22.45
C GLY A 279 -20.34 -32.40 23.03
N HIS A 280 -19.67 -31.39 22.48
CA HIS A 280 -19.75 -30.01 22.96
C HIS A 280 -20.76 -29.16 22.17
N ARG A 281 -21.06 -27.96 22.67
CA ARG A 281 -22.01 -27.02 22.06
C ARG A 281 -21.32 -26.09 21.07
N LEU A 282 -21.77 -26.12 19.81
CA LEU A 282 -21.24 -25.31 18.72
C LEU A 282 -22.36 -24.64 17.92
N SER A 283 -22.28 -23.33 17.77
CA SER A 283 -23.05 -22.58 16.79
C SER A 283 -22.11 -21.90 15.80
N VAL A 284 -22.46 -21.91 14.52
CA VAL A 284 -21.71 -21.23 13.46
C VAL A 284 -22.56 -20.08 12.92
N VAL A 285 -22.04 -18.86 13.02
CA VAL A 285 -22.67 -17.67 12.43
C VAL A 285 -21.88 -17.28 11.19
N ARG A 286 -22.56 -17.11 10.06
CA ARG A 286 -21.98 -16.80 8.75
C ARG A 286 -22.51 -15.45 8.26
N PRO A 287 -21.77 -14.36 8.51
CA PRO A 287 -22.13 -13.05 7.98
C PRO A 287 -21.86 -12.94 6.47
N ALA A 288 -22.71 -12.20 5.77
CA ALA A 288 -22.46 -11.73 4.41
C ALA A 288 -21.46 -10.56 4.39
N ILE A 289 -21.50 -9.68 3.38
CA ILE A 289 -20.61 -8.49 3.33
C ILE A 289 -21.05 -7.51 4.43
N VAL A 290 -20.23 -7.39 5.48
CA VAL A 290 -20.55 -6.56 6.63
C VAL A 290 -20.22 -5.09 6.36
N GLU A 291 -21.24 -4.24 6.38
CA GLU A 291 -21.14 -2.80 6.16
C GLU A 291 -21.43 -1.99 7.43
N SER A 292 -21.45 -0.65 7.31
CA SER A 292 -21.61 0.26 8.45
C SER A 292 -22.86 -0.01 9.28
N ALA A 293 -22.83 0.33 10.57
CA ALA A 293 -23.98 0.18 11.45
C ALA A 293 -25.22 0.89 10.91
N HIS A 294 -26.38 0.24 10.99
CA HIS A 294 -27.66 0.86 10.65
C HIS A 294 -28.15 1.73 11.81
N ARG A 295 -28.06 1.22 13.04
CA ARG A 295 -28.54 1.89 14.27
C ARG A 295 -27.46 1.98 15.35
N HIS A 296 -26.81 0.88 15.70
CA HIS A 296 -25.93 0.80 16.88
C HIS A 296 -24.46 0.50 16.52
N PRO A 297 -23.44 1.12 17.13
CA PRO A 297 -23.49 2.10 18.23
C PRO A 297 -23.99 3.49 17.83
N TYR A 298 -23.92 3.81 16.54
CA TYR A 298 -24.60 4.93 15.91
C TYR A 298 -24.68 4.69 14.40
N PRO A 299 -25.67 5.27 13.70
CA PRO A 299 -25.80 5.12 12.25
C PRO A 299 -24.53 5.51 11.51
N GLY A 300 -24.07 4.63 10.62
CA GLY A 300 -22.93 4.88 9.76
C GLY A 300 -21.58 4.59 10.41
N TRP A 301 -21.55 4.06 11.64
CA TRP A 301 -20.28 3.64 12.25
C TRP A 301 -19.62 2.51 11.44
N ILE A 302 -18.33 2.69 11.14
CA ILE A 302 -17.50 1.75 10.40
C ILE A 302 -16.02 1.98 10.78
N ASP A 303 -15.23 0.93 11.00
CA ASP A 303 -13.82 1.05 11.42
C ASP A 303 -12.86 0.87 10.24
N GLY A 304 -12.61 1.95 9.49
CA GLY A 304 -11.75 1.95 8.30
C GLY A 304 -12.42 1.35 7.06
N PHE A 305 -11.76 1.46 5.89
CA PHE A 305 -12.31 0.99 4.62
C PHE A 305 -12.54 -0.53 4.62
N LYS A 306 -13.79 -0.94 4.33
CA LYS A 306 -14.25 -2.33 4.26
C LYS A 306 -14.21 -2.87 2.84
N VAL A 307 -14.88 -4.00 2.63
CA VAL A 307 -14.83 -4.71 1.36
C VAL A 307 -15.48 -3.86 0.26
N ALA A 308 -16.63 -3.22 0.44
CA ALA A 308 -17.19 -2.38 -0.63
C ALA A 308 -16.54 -0.99 -0.77
N ASP A 309 -16.08 -0.39 0.32
CA ASP A 309 -15.71 1.04 0.34
C ASP A 309 -14.60 1.46 -0.66
N PRO A 310 -13.51 0.70 -0.86
CA PRO A 310 -12.50 1.02 -1.87
C PRO A 310 -13.08 1.06 -3.28
N LEU A 311 -14.08 0.22 -3.57
CA LEU A 311 -14.78 0.21 -4.84
C LEU A 311 -15.66 1.45 -4.99
N ILE A 312 -16.45 1.76 -3.95
CA ILE A 312 -17.29 2.97 -3.86
C ILE A 312 -16.46 4.23 -4.08
N MET A 313 -15.31 4.34 -3.40
CA MET A 313 -14.44 5.51 -3.52
C MET A 313 -13.69 5.58 -4.85
N SER A 314 -13.34 4.45 -5.44
CA SER A 314 -12.72 4.41 -6.76
C SER A 314 -13.70 4.79 -7.87
N TYR A 315 -14.98 4.43 -7.70
CA TYR A 315 -16.07 4.90 -8.56
C TYR A 315 -16.23 6.42 -8.43
N ALA A 316 -16.34 6.91 -7.19
CA ALA A 316 -16.50 8.34 -6.91
C ALA A 316 -15.35 9.21 -7.43
N ARG A 317 -14.13 8.65 -7.49
CA ARG A 317 -12.93 9.32 -8.05
C ARG A 317 -12.82 9.21 -9.57
N GLY A 318 -13.77 8.57 -10.24
CA GLY A 318 -13.74 8.34 -11.68
C GLY A 318 -12.64 7.37 -12.12
N LEU A 319 -12.04 6.62 -11.18
CA LEU A 319 -10.98 5.67 -11.49
C LEU A 319 -11.53 4.42 -12.17
N LEU A 320 -12.77 4.02 -11.84
CA LEU A 320 -13.47 2.85 -12.39
C LEU A 320 -14.41 3.25 -13.55
N PRO A 321 -13.93 3.31 -14.81
CA PRO A 321 -14.78 3.64 -15.96
C PRO A 321 -15.81 2.55 -16.25
N GLU A 322 -15.49 1.29 -15.97
CA GLU A 322 -16.37 0.14 -16.14
C GLU A 322 -16.11 -0.87 -15.02
N PHE A 323 -17.13 -1.69 -14.68
CA PHE A 323 -17.04 -2.68 -13.61
C PHE A 323 -17.48 -4.08 -14.07
N PRO A 324 -16.74 -5.16 -13.72
CA PRO A 324 -17.00 -6.53 -14.17
C PRO A 324 -18.14 -7.24 -13.39
N GLY A 325 -19.21 -6.53 -13.01
CA GLY A 325 -20.35 -7.10 -12.28
C GLY A 325 -21.43 -7.69 -13.19
N VAL A 326 -22.22 -8.63 -12.66
CA VAL A 326 -23.50 -9.03 -13.27
C VAL A 326 -24.60 -8.15 -12.64
N PRO A 327 -25.29 -7.29 -13.40
CA PRO A 327 -26.21 -6.30 -12.84
C PRO A 327 -27.35 -6.93 -12.02
N ASP A 328 -27.80 -8.11 -12.42
CA ASP A 328 -28.93 -8.83 -11.81
C ASP A 328 -28.53 -9.69 -10.60
N SER A 329 -27.23 -9.84 -10.33
CA SER A 329 -26.75 -10.59 -9.17
C SER A 329 -27.11 -9.87 -7.88
N VAL A 330 -27.49 -10.65 -6.87
CA VAL A 330 -27.74 -10.17 -5.51
C VAL A 330 -26.40 -9.80 -4.86
N LEU A 331 -26.28 -8.56 -4.45
CA LEU A 331 -25.21 -8.04 -3.63
C LEU A 331 -25.60 -8.21 -2.15
N ASP A 332 -25.11 -9.28 -1.53
CA ASP A 332 -25.49 -9.61 -0.16
C ASP A 332 -24.68 -8.80 0.86
N VAL A 333 -25.29 -7.72 1.33
CA VAL A 333 -24.76 -6.79 2.34
C VAL A 333 -25.58 -6.89 3.63
N ILE A 334 -24.91 -6.69 4.76
CA ILE A 334 -25.54 -6.73 6.08
C ILE A 334 -24.93 -5.66 7.01
N PRO A 335 -25.74 -4.85 7.71
CA PRO A 335 -25.22 -3.91 8.71
C PRO A 335 -24.52 -4.64 9.88
N VAL A 336 -23.41 -4.09 10.38
CA VAL A 336 -22.62 -4.73 11.46
C VAL A 336 -23.41 -4.95 12.76
N ASP A 337 -24.35 -4.07 13.10
CA ASP A 337 -25.21 -4.23 14.28
C ASP A 337 -26.12 -5.44 14.19
N TYR A 338 -26.63 -5.76 13.00
CA TYR A 338 -27.45 -6.95 12.79
C TYR A 338 -26.62 -8.21 13.00
N VAL A 339 -25.39 -8.23 12.47
CA VAL A 339 -24.44 -9.34 12.67
C VAL A 339 -24.13 -9.53 14.16
N VAL A 340 -23.86 -8.44 14.88
CA VAL A 340 -23.58 -8.47 16.32
C VAL A 340 -24.79 -9.01 17.10
N ASN A 341 -26.00 -8.53 16.78
CA ASN A 341 -27.22 -8.99 17.44
C ASN A 341 -27.48 -10.47 17.19
N VAL A 342 -27.27 -10.99 15.97
CA VAL A 342 -27.33 -12.43 15.69
C VAL A 342 -26.31 -13.20 16.56
N ILE A 343 -25.05 -12.77 16.60
CA ILE A 343 -23.99 -13.44 17.35
C ILE A 343 -24.32 -13.51 18.85
N LEU A 344 -24.75 -12.41 19.45
CA LEU A 344 -25.06 -12.35 20.88
C LEU A 344 -26.34 -13.10 21.23
N THR A 345 -27.35 -13.03 20.37
CA THR A 345 -28.59 -13.80 20.56
C THR A 345 -28.31 -15.30 20.44
N VAL A 346 -27.49 -15.74 19.49
CA VAL A 346 -27.02 -17.13 19.40
C VAL A 346 -26.25 -17.49 20.67
N ALA A 347 -25.31 -16.66 21.12
CA ALA A 347 -24.53 -16.91 22.33
C ALA A 347 -25.42 -17.14 23.58
N ALA A 348 -26.49 -16.34 23.73
CA ALA A 348 -27.45 -16.42 24.84
C ALA A 348 -28.39 -17.64 24.77
N ASN A 349 -28.46 -18.33 23.63
CA ASN A 349 -29.33 -19.49 23.39
C ASN A 349 -28.49 -20.72 22.98
N PRO A 350 -27.80 -21.37 23.94
CA PRO A 350 -26.95 -22.50 23.66
C PRO A 350 -27.71 -23.67 23.05
N VAL A 351 -27.09 -24.30 22.06
CA VAL A 351 -27.65 -25.42 21.31
C VAL A 351 -27.46 -26.74 22.05
N GLU A 352 -28.12 -27.79 21.58
CA GLU A 352 -27.89 -29.14 22.11
C GLU A 352 -26.44 -29.59 21.82
N ALA A 353 -25.82 -30.18 22.84
CA ALA A 353 -24.47 -30.73 22.76
C ALA A 353 -24.37 -31.77 21.63
N GLY A 354 -23.32 -31.69 20.82
CA GLY A 354 -23.12 -32.59 19.67
C GLY A 354 -23.99 -32.30 18.44
N SER A 355 -24.87 -31.29 18.50
CA SER A 355 -25.80 -30.97 17.41
C SER A 355 -25.59 -29.53 16.91
N PRO A 356 -24.54 -29.28 16.12
CA PRO A 356 -24.16 -27.93 15.74
C PRO A 356 -25.26 -27.23 14.92
N GLN A 357 -25.45 -25.93 15.15
CA GLN A 357 -26.43 -25.11 14.44
C GLN A 357 -25.74 -24.01 13.63
N TYR A 358 -26.32 -23.68 12.46
CA TYR A 358 -25.78 -22.72 11.51
C TYR A 358 -26.77 -21.56 11.35
N PHE A 359 -26.26 -20.35 11.23
CA PHE A 359 -27.05 -19.13 11.08
C PHE A 359 -26.43 -18.24 10.01
N HIS A 360 -27.21 -17.80 9.04
CA HIS A 360 -26.77 -16.82 8.05
C HIS A 360 -27.20 -15.42 8.48
N ALA A 361 -26.22 -14.53 8.70
CA ALA A 361 -26.48 -13.10 8.89
C ALA A 361 -26.31 -12.42 7.52
N SER A 362 -27.35 -12.51 6.71
CA SER A 362 -27.39 -12.11 5.30
C SER A 362 -28.72 -11.43 4.97
N SER A 363 -28.77 -10.69 3.87
CA SER A 363 -29.99 -10.05 3.38
C SER A 363 -30.57 -10.67 2.13
N GLY A 364 -29.75 -11.33 1.29
CA GLY A 364 -30.14 -11.69 -0.08
C GLY A 364 -31.35 -12.61 -0.20
N GLY A 365 -31.60 -13.46 0.80
CA GLY A 365 -32.77 -14.35 0.82
C GLY A 365 -34.09 -13.65 1.15
N SER A 366 -34.08 -12.64 2.02
CA SER A 366 -35.28 -12.02 2.58
C SER A 366 -35.51 -10.57 2.16
N ASN A 367 -34.45 -9.83 1.85
CA ASN A 367 -34.49 -8.45 1.38
C ASN A 367 -33.41 -8.22 0.29
N PRO A 368 -33.59 -8.79 -0.91
CA PRO A 368 -32.56 -8.79 -1.95
C PRO A 368 -32.23 -7.39 -2.48
N PHE A 369 -30.93 -7.10 -2.58
CA PHE A 369 -30.39 -5.88 -3.17
C PHE A 369 -29.47 -6.24 -4.33
N SER A 370 -29.70 -5.71 -5.54
CA SER A 370 -28.92 -6.08 -6.72
C SER A 370 -27.74 -5.14 -6.96
N ILE A 371 -26.75 -5.61 -7.72
CA ILE A 371 -25.61 -4.79 -8.16
C ILE A 371 -26.07 -3.58 -8.98
N LEU A 372 -27.11 -3.75 -9.82
CA LEU A 372 -27.70 -2.65 -10.57
C LEU A 372 -28.23 -1.57 -9.63
N ARG A 373 -29.00 -1.95 -8.59
CA ARG A 373 -29.54 -0.99 -7.60
C ARG A 373 -28.43 -0.29 -6.82
N MET A 374 -27.36 -1.00 -6.48
CA MET A 374 -26.17 -0.39 -5.87
C MET A 374 -25.55 0.68 -6.79
N PHE A 375 -25.36 0.35 -8.07
CA PHE A 375 -24.83 1.30 -9.06
C PHE A 375 -25.73 2.53 -9.24
N GLU A 376 -27.05 2.34 -9.33
CA GLU A 376 -28.01 3.44 -9.42
C GLU A 376 -27.92 4.36 -8.20
N ASN A 377 -27.83 3.78 -7.00
CA ASN A 377 -27.63 4.51 -5.75
C ASN A 377 -26.30 5.30 -5.74
N LEU A 378 -25.20 4.67 -6.13
CA LEU A 378 -23.89 5.33 -6.23
C LEU A 378 -23.92 6.48 -7.22
N LYS A 379 -24.50 6.26 -8.40
CA LYS A 379 -24.63 7.29 -9.44
C LYS A 379 -25.48 8.45 -8.95
N ALA A 380 -26.64 8.20 -8.34
CA ALA A 380 -27.48 9.24 -7.79
C ALA A 380 -26.72 10.06 -6.72
N PHE A 381 -26.11 9.38 -5.75
CA PHE A 381 -25.43 10.02 -4.63
C PHE A 381 -24.25 10.89 -5.10
N PHE A 382 -23.35 10.37 -5.93
CA PHE A 382 -22.16 11.10 -6.38
C PHE A 382 -22.43 12.11 -7.48
N THR A 383 -23.57 12.03 -8.17
CA THR A 383 -24.05 13.12 -9.04
C THR A 383 -24.53 14.30 -8.19
N ALA A 384 -25.26 14.02 -7.09
CA ALA A 384 -25.72 15.05 -6.16
C ALA A 384 -24.59 15.60 -5.28
N ASN A 385 -23.61 14.77 -4.94
CA ASN A 385 -22.50 15.07 -4.03
C ASN A 385 -21.14 14.79 -4.70
N PRO A 386 -20.78 15.52 -5.77
CA PRO A 386 -19.58 15.20 -6.53
C PRO A 386 -18.32 15.50 -5.72
N LEU A 387 -17.30 14.65 -5.86
CA LEU A 387 -16.02 14.85 -5.17
C LEU A 387 -15.23 15.99 -5.82
N PRO A 388 -14.55 16.84 -5.03
CA PRO A 388 -13.72 17.90 -5.59
C PRO A 388 -12.49 17.30 -6.29
N ARG A 389 -12.19 17.78 -7.51
CA ARG A 389 -10.95 17.48 -8.23
C ARG A 389 -9.88 18.52 -7.90
N ASP A 390 -10.29 19.78 -7.85
CA ASP A 390 -9.53 20.94 -7.41
C ASP A 390 -10.51 21.98 -6.80
N GLU A 391 -10.04 23.17 -6.44
CA GLU A 391 -10.88 24.22 -5.84
C GLU A 391 -12.07 24.66 -6.72
N HIS A 392 -12.02 24.39 -8.04
CA HIS A 392 -12.97 24.95 -9.01
C HIS A 392 -13.70 23.89 -9.85
N SER A 393 -13.34 22.61 -9.74
CA SER A 393 -13.92 21.53 -10.53
C SER A 393 -14.19 20.28 -9.71
N SER A 394 -15.21 19.53 -10.14
CA SER A 394 -15.62 18.28 -9.51
C SER A 394 -15.40 17.09 -10.44
N ILE A 395 -15.31 15.91 -9.86
CA ILE A 395 -15.18 14.64 -10.58
C ILE A 395 -16.57 14.20 -11.02
N GLU A 396 -16.72 13.95 -12.32
CA GLU A 396 -17.94 13.37 -12.87
C GLU A 396 -17.98 11.86 -12.61
N ALA A 397 -19.07 11.38 -12.02
CA ALA A 397 -19.25 9.96 -11.73
C ALA A 397 -19.41 9.18 -13.05
N PRO A 398 -18.68 8.07 -13.25
CA PRO A 398 -18.69 7.34 -14.51
C PRO A 398 -20.02 6.59 -14.71
N HIS A 399 -20.39 6.36 -15.97
CA HIS A 399 -21.53 5.52 -16.33
C HIS A 399 -21.08 4.08 -16.60
N TRP A 400 -21.58 3.11 -15.83
CA TRP A 400 -21.29 1.69 -16.06
C TRP A 400 -22.30 1.07 -17.02
N ASN A 401 -21.79 0.37 -18.03
CA ASN A 401 -22.61 -0.37 -19.01
C ASN A 401 -22.55 -1.88 -18.80
N PHE A 402 -21.80 -2.33 -17.78
CA PHE A 402 -21.58 -3.75 -17.46
C PHE A 402 -21.18 -4.59 -18.69
N PRO A 403 -20.11 -4.23 -19.42
CA PRO A 403 -19.71 -4.89 -20.68
C PRO A 403 -19.23 -6.34 -20.50
N GLY A 404 -19.19 -6.83 -19.26
CA GLY A 404 -18.72 -8.15 -18.88
C GLY A 404 -17.21 -8.20 -18.60
N VAL A 405 -16.82 -9.15 -17.76
CA VAL A 405 -15.46 -9.27 -17.20
C VAL A 405 -14.37 -9.29 -18.26
N ARG A 406 -14.54 -10.09 -19.31
CA ARG A 406 -13.51 -10.28 -20.35
C ARG A 406 -13.18 -8.99 -21.10
N LYS A 407 -14.18 -8.11 -21.31
CA LYS A 407 -13.98 -6.82 -21.97
C LYS A 407 -13.25 -5.85 -21.05
N VAL A 408 -13.64 -5.78 -19.77
CA VAL A 408 -12.97 -4.92 -18.77
C VAL A 408 -11.51 -5.30 -18.60
N GLU A 409 -11.21 -6.58 -18.39
CA GLU A 409 -9.83 -7.05 -18.31
C GLU A 409 -9.02 -6.78 -19.59
N GLY A 410 -9.65 -6.99 -20.76
CA GLY A 410 -9.01 -6.73 -22.04
C GLY A 410 -8.61 -5.26 -22.18
N ALA A 411 -9.48 -4.35 -21.73
CA ALA A 411 -9.21 -2.92 -21.68
C ALA A 411 -8.07 -2.58 -20.70
N ILE A 412 -8.07 -3.14 -19.48
CA ILE A 412 -7.00 -2.93 -18.49
C ILE A 412 -5.65 -3.44 -19.04
N ARG A 413 -5.60 -4.66 -19.59
CA ARG A 413 -4.38 -5.23 -20.20
C ARG A 413 -3.84 -4.36 -21.33
N THR A 414 -4.73 -3.84 -22.17
CA THR A 414 -4.36 -2.95 -23.27
C THR A 414 -3.83 -1.63 -22.73
N ALA A 415 -4.49 -1.05 -21.73
CA ALA A 415 -4.08 0.20 -21.10
C ALA A 415 -2.71 0.07 -20.42
N ASN A 416 -2.45 -1.04 -19.71
CA ASN A 416 -1.14 -1.35 -19.13
C ASN A 416 -0.05 -1.41 -20.20
N ARG A 417 -0.27 -2.18 -21.28
CA ARG A 417 0.69 -2.26 -22.39
C ARG A 417 0.98 -0.90 -23.01
N VAL A 418 -0.05 -0.06 -23.21
CA VAL A 418 0.13 1.30 -23.75
C VAL A 418 0.93 2.17 -22.77
N ASN A 419 0.67 2.05 -21.47
CA ASN A 419 1.39 2.80 -20.44
C ASN A 419 2.87 2.38 -20.35
N ASP A 420 3.17 1.09 -20.43
CA ASP A 420 4.52 0.54 -20.44
C ASP A 420 5.31 1.01 -21.68
N VAL A 421 4.67 0.99 -22.86
CA VAL A 421 5.28 1.52 -24.09
C VAL A 421 5.57 3.02 -23.95
N ARG A 422 4.64 3.79 -23.37
CA ARG A 422 4.84 5.23 -23.12
C ARG A 422 6.01 5.49 -22.17
N GLU A 423 6.11 4.74 -21.07
CA GLU A 423 7.25 4.84 -20.15
C GLU A 423 8.57 4.50 -20.86
N ALA A 424 8.61 3.40 -21.62
CA ALA A 424 9.79 2.97 -22.35
C ALA A 424 10.24 4.00 -23.41
N VAL A 425 9.32 4.72 -24.04
CA VAL A 425 9.63 5.82 -24.95
C VAL A 425 10.15 7.03 -24.17
N LEU A 426 9.44 7.48 -23.14
CA LEU A 426 9.81 8.67 -22.36
C LEU A 426 11.16 8.52 -21.67
N THR A 427 11.50 7.33 -21.19
CA THR A 427 12.79 7.03 -20.55
C THR A 427 13.97 7.00 -21.53
N ARG A 428 13.70 6.86 -22.84
CA ARG A 428 14.72 6.96 -23.92
C ARG A 428 14.87 8.36 -24.48
N LEU A 429 13.90 9.25 -24.23
CA LEU A 429 13.97 10.64 -24.64
C LEU A 429 14.81 11.47 -23.66
N PRO A 430 15.41 12.58 -24.12
CA PRO A 430 16.11 13.50 -23.22
C PRO A 430 15.23 13.98 -22.07
N SER A 431 15.83 14.08 -20.88
CA SER A 431 15.16 14.58 -19.69
C SER A 431 14.98 16.10 -19.79
N THR A 432 13.73 16.52 -19.85
CA THR A 432 13.27 17.91 -19.93
C THR A 432 12.09 18.07 -18.99
N LEU A 433 11.74 19.30 -18.62
CA LEU A 433 10.54 19.55 -17.80
C LEU A 433 9.29 18.85 -18.36
N ARG A 434 9.07 18.95 -19.67
CA ARG A 434 7.92 18.32 -20.34
C ARG A 434 7.95 16.79 -20.25
N THR A 435 9.11 16.17 -20.50
CA THR A 435 9.24 14.71 -20.44
C THR A 435 9.14 14.18 -19.01
N ARG A 436 9.66 14.92 -18.01
CA ARG A 436 9.49 14.60 -16.58
C ARG A 436 8.04 14.70 -16.13
N THR A 437 7.32 15.77 -16.49
CA THR A 437 5.88 15.90 -16.19
C THR A 437 5.07 14.80 -16.84
N ALA A 438 5.38 14.44 -18.10
CA ALA A 438 4.74 13.32 -18.77
C ALA A 438 5.04 11.98 -18.08
N LEU A 439 6.28 11.77 -17.61
CA LEU A 439 6.68 10.58 -16.88
C LEU A 439 5.97 10.46 -15.53
N ALA A 440 5.79 11.57 -14.81
CA ALA A 440 4.97 11.61 -13.60
C ALA A 440 3.52 11.16 -13.88
N GLY A 441 2.92 11.66 -14.96
CA GLY A 441 1.59 11.23 -15.39
C GLY A 441 1.51 9.73 -15.72
N VAL A 442 2.56 9.15 -16.29
CA VAL A 442 2.66 7.70 -16.56
C VAL A 442 2.74 6.88 -15.27
N GLN A 443 3.48 7.35 -14.25
CA GLN A 443 3.54 6.67 -12.94
C GLN A 443 2.20 6.74 -12.21
N THR A 444 1.54 7.91 -12.20
CA THR A 444 0.19 8.04 -11.62
C THR A 444 -0.77 7.07 -12.31
N ARG A 445 -0.78 7.05 -13.66
CA ARG A 445 -1.64 6.14 -14.42
C ARG A 445 -1.32 4.66 -14.17
N ARG A 446 -0.05 4.30 -13.94
CA ARG A 446 0.32 2.93 -13.56
C ARG A 446 -0.30 2.57 -12.22
N ALA A 447 -0.16 3.43 -11.21
CA ALA A 447 -0.76 3.20 -9.89
C ALA A 447 -2.29 3.08 -9.98
N ASP A 448 -2.95 3.90 -10.82
CA ASP A 448 -4.39 3.81 -11.06
C ASP A 448 -4.77 2.47 -11.70
N LEU A 449 -4.03 2.03 -12.73
CA LEU A 449 -4.28 0.75 -13.43
C LEU A 449 -4.02 -0.47 -12.54
N GLU A 450 -2.98 -0.43 -11.71
CA GLU A 450 -2.68 -1.48 -10.72
C GLU A 450 -3.79 -1.56 -9.66
N SER A 451 -4.28 -0.41 -9.19
CA SER A 451 -5.41 -0.34 -8.26
C SER A 451 -6.68 -0.92 -8.90
N LEU A 452 -6.96 -0.54 -10.15
CA LEU A 452 -8.09 -1.06 -10.93
C LEU A 452 -8.03 -2.57 -11.13
N GLN A 453 -6.88 -3.09 -11.50
CA GLN A 453 -6.66 -4.52 -11.67
C GLN A 453 -6.87 -5.25 -10.34
N SER A 454 -6.30 -4.73 -9.25
CA SER A 454 -6.47 -5.30 -7.91
C SER A 454 -7.93 -5.36 -7.50
N LEU A 455 -8.72 -4.29 -7.69
CA LEU A 455 -10.15 -4.29 -7.36
C LEU A 455 -10.91 -5.27 -8.26
N THR A 456 -10.67 -5.25 -9.57
CA THR A 456 -11.32 -6.16 -10.52
C THR A 456 -11.11 -7.62 -10.15
N ASP A 457 -9.87 -8.00 -9.83
CA ASP A 457 -9.53 -9.38 -9.46
C ASP A 457 -10.14 -9.77 -8.10
N LEU A 458 -10.18 -8.84 -7.15
CA LEU A 458 -10.73 -9.05 -5.81
C LEU A 458 -12.24 -9.33 -5.83
N TYR A 459 -13.00 -8.49 -6.54
CA TYR A 459 -14.47 -8.54 -6.46
C TYR A 459 -15.11 -9.48 -7.46
N ARG A 460 -14.39 -9.90 -8.51
CA ARG A 460 -14.91 -10.71 -9.62
C ARG A 460 -15.86 -11.81 -9.16
N HIS A 461 -15.44 -12.64 -8.22
CA HIS A 461 -16.21 -13.82 -7.80
C HIS A 461 -17.44 -13.45 -6.97
N TYR A 462 -17.37 -12.37 -6.20
CA TYR A 462 -18.47 -11.86 -5.39
C TYR A 462 -19.56 -11.22 -6.25
N VAL A 463 -19.16 -10.48 -7.29
CA VAL A 463 -20.09 -9.74 -8.16
C VAL A 463 -20.68 -10.57 -9.31
N GLN A 464 -20.24 -11.81 -9.41
CA GLN A 464 -20.78 -12.82 -10.31
C GLN A 464 -21.47 -13.96 -9.54
N SER A 465 -21.60 -13.82 -8.22
CA SER A 465 -22.25 -14.83 -7.40
C SER A 465 -23.73 -14.94 -7.77
N GLU A 466 -24.18 -16.18 -7.91
CA GLU A 466 -25.60 -16.54 -8.11
C GLU A 466 -26.11 -17.34 -6.91
N ILE A 467 -25.43 -17.25 -5.77
CA ILE A 467 -25.82 -17.90 -4.53
C ILE A 467 -26.86 -17.05 -3.80
N ILE A 468 -27.85 -17.71 -3.22
CA ILE A 468 -28.87 -17.08 -2.37
C ILE A 468 -28.73 -17.69 -0.99
N PHE A 469 -28.31 -16.89 -0.02
CA PHE A 469 -28.18 -17.35 1.36
C PHE A 469 -29.57 -17.45 2.00
N ASP A 470 -29.94 -18.67 2.39
CA ASP A 470 -31.15 -18.94 3.17
C ASP A 470 -30.93 -18.48 4.62
N ASP A 471 -31.89 -17.78 5.20
CA ASP A 471 -31.81 -17.18 6.55
C ASP A 471 -32.97 -17.63 7.46
N ARG A 472 -33.68 -18.71 7.10
CA ARG A 472 -34.88 -19.19 7.80
C ARG A 472 -34.70 -19.34 9.30
N ARG A 473 -33.57 -19.88 9.75
CA ARG A 473 -33.25 -20.08 11.18
C ARG A 473 -32.86 -18.77 11.85
N THR A 474 -32.08 -17.90 11.20
CA THR A 474 -31.87 -16.54 11.71
C THR A 474 -33.18 -15.80 11.89
N ARG A 475 -34.12 -15.88 10.94
CA ARG A 475 -35.45 -15.28 11.07
C ARG A 475 -36.29 -15.92 12.17
N ALA A 476 -36.24 -17.23 12.33
CA ALA A 476 -36.92 -17.91 13.44
C ALA A 476 -36.35 -17.45 14.81
N LEU A 477 -35.03 -17.25 14.90
CA LEU A 477 -34.38 -16.71 16.10
C LEU A 477 -34.87 -15.30 16.41
N HIS A 478 -34.97 -14.43 15.39
CA HIS A 478 -35.52 -13.08 15.52
C HIS A 478 -36.98 -13.09 15.98
N ALA A 479 -37.82 -13.93 15.36
CA ALA A 479 -39.24 -14.03 15.68
C ALA A 479 -39.51 -14.49 17.11
N GLY A 480 -38.55 -15.18 17.75
CA GLY A 480 -38.64 -15.58 19.15
C GLY A 480 -38.22 -14.50 20.16
N LEU A 481 -37.75 -13.33 19.71
CA LEU A 481 -37.40 -12.22 20.61
C LEU A 481 -38.63 -11.75 21.43
N PRO A 482 -38.46 -11.36 22.70
CA PRO A 482 -39.57 -10.87 23.52
C PRO A 482 -40.28 -9.68 22.87
N ALA A 483 -41.61 -9.69 22.92
CA ALA A 483 -42.41 -8.56 22.42
C ALA A 483 -42.04 -7.27 23.14
N GLY A 484 -41.82 -6.19 22.38
CA GLY A 484 -41.38 -4.89 22.91
C GLY A 484 -39.87 -4.79 23.18
N SER A 485 -39.07 -5.75 22.72
CA SER A 485 -37.60 -5.61 22.72
C SER A 485 -37.18 -4.32 22.00
N PRO A 486 -36.15 -3.61 22.50
CA PRO A 486 -35.57 -2.45 21.82
C PRO A 486 -35.25 -2.72 20.34
N ALA A 487 -35.61 -1.79 19.46
CA ALA A 487 -35.47 -1.93 18.00
C ALA A 487 -34.01 -2.06 17.52
N ASP A 488 -33.05 -1.67 18.35
CA ASP A 488 -31.62 -1.80 18.07
C ASP A 488 -31.07 -3.20 18.40
N ILE A 489 -31.84 -4.05 19.10
CA ILE A 489 -31.48 -5.45 19.38
C ILE A 489 -32.05 -6.40 18.32
N GLY A 490 -33.06 -5.96 17.57
CA GLY A 490 -33.60 -6.68 16.42
C GLY A 490 -32.58 -6.85 15.30
N PHE A 491 -32.87 -7.78 14.40
CA PHE A 491 -32.04 -8.11 13.24
C PHE A 491 -32.88 -8.63 12.06
N ASP A 492 -34.13 -8.19 11.95
CA ASP A 492 -34.97 -8.43 10.78
C ASP A 492 -34.51 -7.55 9.61
N VAL A 493 -33.81 -8.16 8.66
CA VAL A 493 -33.27 -7.46 7.49
C VAL A 493 -34.34 -6.83 6.60
N THR A 494 -35.61 -7.23 6.71
CA THR A 494 -36.71 -6.62 5.96
C THR A 494 -37.06 -5.20 6.44
N ASP A 495 -36.59 -4.82 7.63
CA ASP A 495 -36.71 -3.46 8.17
C ASP A 495 -35.75 -2.46 7.49
N VAL A 496 -34.78 -2.95 6.72
CA VAL A 496 -33.76 -2.11 6.09
C VAL A 496 -34.27 -1.59 4.74
N ASP A 497 -34.55 -0.29 4.67
CA ASP A 497 -34.67 0.41 3.39
C ASP A 497 -33.26 0.63 2.82
N TRP A 498 -32.89 -0.15 1.80
CA TRP A 498 -31.57 -0.09 1.18
C TRP A 498 -31.24 1.27 0.58
N GLU A 499 -32.23 1.97 0.00
CA GLU A 499 -31.98 3.27 -0.63
C GLU A 499 -31.68 4.31 0.45
N ALA A 500 -32.53 4.39 1.47
CA ALA A 500 -32.28 5.29 2.61
C ALA A 500 -30.97 4.95 3.34
N TYR A 501 -30.70 3.67 3.58
CA TYR A 501 -29.46 3.21 4.22
C TYR A 501 -28.22 3.66 3.44
N PHE A 502 -28.19 3.46 2.12
CA PHE A 502 -27.01 3.85 1.33
C PHE A 502 -26.89 5.38 1.17
N GLN A 503 -27.98 6.07 0.83
CA GLN A 503 -27.98 7.51 0.58
C GLN A 503 -27.72 8.34 1.86
N GLU A 504 -28.33 7.96 2.98
CA GLU A 504 -28.37 8.78 4.19
C GLU A 504 -27.36 8.33 5.25
N VAL A 505 -26.98 7.04 5.26
CA VAL A 505 -26.14 6.46 6.32
C VAL A 505 -24.75 6.08 5.79
N HIS A 506 -24.67 5.14 4.85
CA HIS A 506 -23.40 4.52 4.48
C HIS A 506 -22.49 5.42 3.61
N PHE A 507 -22.99 5.98 2.49
CA PHE A 507 -22.16 6.82 1.62
C PHE A 507 -21.67 8.12 2.29
N PRO A 508 -22.49 8.83 3.09
CA PRO A 508 -22.01 9.98 3.87
C PRO A 508 -20.88 9.62 4.85
N SER A 509 -20.95 8.46 5.50
CA SER A 509 -19.89 7.99 6.40
C SER A 509 -18.58 7.71 5.67
N ILE A 510 -18.61 7.05 4.51
CA ILE A 510 -17.40 6.76 3.74
C ILE A 510 -16.75 8.05 3.23
N THR A 511 -17.56 8.99 2.73
CA THR A 511 -17.05 10.26 2.21
C THR A 511 -16.49 11.16 3.30
N SER A 512 -17.12 11.23 4.47
CA SER A 512 -16.61 11.98 5.62
C SER A 512 -15.31 11.41 6.18
N MET A 513 -15.19 10.08 6.29
CA MET A 513 -13.91 9.43 6.60
C MET A 513 -12.83 9.78 5.59
N THR A 514 -13.13 9.69 4.30
CA THR A 514 -12.18 10.04 3.24
C THR A 514 -11.75 11.50 3.33
N ARG A 515 -12.67 12.42 3.60
CA ARG A 515 -12.36 13.84 3.85
C ARG A 515 -11.46 14.01 5.07
N ALA A 516 -11.73 13.32 6.18
CA ALA A 516 -10.87 13.36 7.35
C ALA A 516 -9.45 12.82 7.07
N PHE A 517 -9.32 11.81 6.20
CA PHE A 517 -8.02 11.29 5.75
C PHE A 517 -7.33 12.20 4.72
N SER A 518 -8.08 12.94 3.88
CA SER A 518 -7.52 13.93 2.94
C SER A 518 -7.25 15.30 3.58
N VAL A 519 -7.89 15.59 4.72
CA VAL A 519 -7.69 16.80 5.54
C VAL A 519 -6.55 16.63 6.55
N ARG A 520 -5.96 15.43 6.67
CA ARG A 520 -4.54 15.38 7.03
C ARG A 520 -3.80 16.08 5.89
N PRO A 521 -3.18 17.25 6.11
CA PRO A 521 -2.29 17.79 5.11
C PRO A 521 -1.34 16.66 4.79
N ALA A 522 -1.08 16.41 3.51
CA ALA A 522 0.11 15.69 3.12
C ALA A 522 1.26 16.43 3.81
N ALA A 523 1.65 15.93 4.99
CA ALA A 523 2.66 16.57 5.80
C ALA A 523 3.91 16.51 4.94
N SER A 524 4.32 17.69 4.47
CA SER A 524 5.67 17.99 4.05
C SER A 524 6.22 17.09 2.94
N ALA A 525 5.91 17.41 1.68
CA ALA A 525 6.86 17.16 0.59
C ALA A 525 7.04 18.39 -0.32
N ALA A 526 6.02 19.23 -0.48
CA ALA A 526 6.08 20.42 -1.33
C ALA A 526 6.25 21.76 -0.58
N VAL A 527 6.29 21.77 0.77
CA VAL A 527 6.35 23.01 1.59
C VAL A 527 7.66 23.11 2.41
N ALA A 528 8.67 22.29 2.12
CA ALA A 528 9.91 22.27 2.90
C ALA A 528 10.99 23.28 2.44
N ASP A 529 10.72 24.17 1.49
CA ASP A 529 11.80 24.90 0.80
C ASP A 529 11.86 26.41 1.03
N THR A 530 11.18 26.92 2.07
CA THR A 530 11.35 28.31 2.53
C THR A 530 11.85 28.41 3.96
N ARG A 531 12.13 27.28 4.63
CA ARG A 531 12.77 27.28 5.95
C ARG A 531 14.29 27.27 5.77
N ALA A 532 14.96 28.18 6.47
CA ALA A 532 16.41 28.18 6.56
C ALA A 532 16.91 26.79 7.02
N LEU A 533 18.04 26.35 6.45
CA LEU A 533 18.66 25.09 6.84
C LEU A 533 19.02 25.13 8.34
N PRO A 534 18.75 24.05 9.10
CA PRO A 534 19.01 24.04 10.53
C PRO A 534 20.51 24.11 10.78
N PRO A 535 21.00 25.00 11.68
CA PRO A 535 22.42 25.09 11.96
C PRO A 535 22.93 23.82 12.64
N ARG A 536 23.86 23.11 11.99
CA ARG A 536 24.47 21.85 12.45
C ARG A 536 25.89 21.72 11.90
N ASP A 537 26.81 21.24 12.71
CA ASP A 537 28.23 20.98 12.36
C ASP A 537 28.52 19.50 12.11
N ASP A 538 27.59 18.62 12.46
CA ASP A 538 27.66 17.16 12.30
C ASP A 538 27.01 16.65 10.99
N VAL A 539 26.79 17.53 10.01
CA VAL A 539 26.11 17.19 8.74
C VAL A 539 26.94 17.56 7.53
N VAL A 540 26.77 16.80 6.44
CA VAL A 540 27.42 17.05 5.16
C VAL A 540 26.42 17.38 4.06
N ALA A 541 26.80 18.28 3.15
CA ALA A 541 26.14 18.53 1.89
C ALA A 541 27.05 18.08 0.74
N VAL A 542 26.66 17.00 0.07
CA VAL A 542 27.44 16.38 -1.01
C VAL A 542 26.84 16.78 -2.34
N PHE A 543 27.67 17.28 -3.24
CA PHE A 543 27.28 17.74 -4.58
C PHE A 543 28.01 16.94 -5.65
N ASP A 544 27.27 16.43 -6.64
CA ASP A 544 27.88 16.07 -7.91
C ASP A 544 28.30 17.32 -8.70
N LEU A 545 29.25 17.18 -9.63
CA LEU A 545 29.72 18.29 -10.44
C LEU A 545 28.89 18.47 -11.71
N GLU A 546 28.82 17.45 -12.55
CA GLU A 546 28.19 17.51 -13.86
C GLU A 546 26.66 17.58 -13.74
N GLY A 547 26.00 18.49 -14.46
CA GLY A 547 24.53 18.65 -14.41
C GLY A 547 23.97 19.22 -13.09
N THR A 548 24.76 19.21 -12.02
CA THR A 548 24.39 19.66 -10.67
C THR A 548 25.03 21.00 -10.31
N VAL A 549 26.36 21.10 -10.26
CA VAL A 549 27.07 22.38 -9.97
C VAL A 549 27.42 23.09 -11.28
N LEU A 550 27.74 22.34 -12.31
CA LEU A 550 28.23 22.81 -13.60
C LEU A 550 27.28 22.34 -14.71
N ASP A 551 26.76 23.27 -15.52
CA ASP A 551 25.96 22.97 -16.72
C ASP A 551 26.87 22.47 -17.85
N SER A 552 27.41 21.25 -17.67
CA SER A 552 28.27 20.56 -18.62
C SER A 552 28.33 19.06 -18.35
N ASN A 553 28.89 18.31 -19.30
CA ASN A 553 29.29 16.93 -19.12
C ASN A 553 30.81 16.73 -19.35
N ILE A 554 31.31 15.53 -19.04
CA ILE A 554 32.73 15.16 -19.16
C ILE A 554 33.28 15.36 -20.59
N VAL A 555 32.45 15.17 -21.63
CA VAL A 555 32.86 15.36 -23.03
C VAL A 555 33.04 16.84 -23.36
N GLU A 556 32.13 17.69 -22.89
CA GLU A 556 32.21 19.14 -23.06
C GLU A 556 33.43 19.74 -22.35
N GLN A 557 33.72 19.29 -21.11
CA GLN A 557 34.91 19.71 -20.39
C GLN A 557 36.20 19.34 -21.15
N TYR A 558 36.26 18.13 -21.73
CA TYR A 558 37.38 17.73 -22.61
C TYR A 558 37.49 18.64 -23.84
N LEU A 559 36.37 18.98 -24.48
CA LEU A 559 36.36 19.89 -25.62
C LEU A 559 36.83 21.30 -25.24
N TRP A 560 36.51 21.79 -24.04
CA TRP A 560 37.00 23.08 -23.53
C TRP A 560 38.51 23.05 -23.28
N VAL A 561 39.06 21.97 -22.73
CA VAL A 561 40.52 21.79 -22.60
C VAL A 561 41.17 21.81 -23.98
N ARG A 562 40.59 21.13 -24.96
CA ARG A 562 41.13 21.07 -26.32
C ARG A 562 41.05 22.43 -27.02
N SER A 563 39.96 23.19 -26.86
CA SER A 563 39.80 24.49 -27.51
C SER A 563 40.67 25.58 -26.89
N ALA A 564 40.92 25.52 -25.58
CA ALA A 564 41.80 26.45 -24.87
C ALA A 564 43.30 26.13 -25.06
N GLY A 565 43.65 24.85 -25.28
CA GLY A 565 45.04 24.38 -25.24
C GLY A 565 45.70 24.01 -26.58
N PHE A 566 44.96 23.91 -27.69
CA PHE A 566 45.48 23.38 -28.97
C PHE A 566 45.26 24.33 -30.16
N ARG A 567 46.11 24.21 -31.20
CA ARG A 567 45.97 24.98 -32.45
C ARG A 567 44.65 24.63 -33.15
N LYS A 568 43.89 25.65 -33.60
CA LYS A 568 42.60 25.50 -34.31
C LYS A 568 42.63 24.49 -35.47
N ALA A 569 43.79 24.26 -36.09
CA ALA A 569 43.98 23.32 -37.21
C ALA A 569 43.83 21.82 -36.83
N ALA A 570 43.98 21.44 -35.56
CA ALA A 570 43.83 20.04 -35.10
C ALA A 570 42.38 19.69 -34.68
N TRP A 571 41.51 20.69 -34.61
CA TRP A 571 40.13 20.55 -34.11
C TRP A 571 39.23 19.63 -34.96
N PRO A 572 39.24 19.69 -36.32
CA PRO A 572 38.34 18.85 -37.12
C PRO A 572 38.62 17.35 -36.97
N GLY A 573 39.89 16.96 -36.83
CA GLY A 573 40.29 15.56 -36.63
C GLY A 573 39.86 14.99 -35.28
N GLU A 574 39.91 15.79 -34.22
CA GLU A 574 39.45 15.40 -32.87
C GLU A 574 37.92 15.26 -32.82
N VAL A 575 37.17 16.16 -33.46
CA VAL A 575 35.71 16.03 -33.56
C VAL A 575 35.31 14.78 -34.35
N ALA A 576 36.01 14.47 -35.45
CA ALA A 576 35.79 13.24 -36.21
C ALA A 576 36.12 11.98 -35.38
N SER A 577 37.21 12.00 -34.59
CA SER A 577 37.57 10.92 -33.66
C SER A 577 36.54 10.72 -32.54
N LEU A 578 35.95 11.82 -32.05
CA LEU A 578 34.84 11.79 -31.09
C LEU A 578 33.60 11.12 -31.67
N LEU A 579 33.17 11.54 -32.86
CA LEU A 579 32.00 11.00 -33.53
C LEU A 579 32.17 9.52 -33.88
N THR A 580 33.33 9.11 -34.39
CA THR A 580 33.62 7.69 -34.72
C THR A 580 33.66 6.78 -33.49
N SER A 581 34.05 7.30 -32.33
CA SER A 581 34.10 6.55 -31.07
C SER A 581 32.80 6.62 -30.25
N LEU A 582 31.83 7.46 -30.65
CA LEU A 582 30.56 7.66 -29.96
C LEU A 582 29.77 6.36 -29.70
N PRO A 583 29.65 5.42 -30.66
CA PRO A 583 28.96 4.15 -30.41
C PRO A 583 29.63 3.31 -29.31
N ARG A 584 30.96 3.40 -29.16
CA ARG A 584 31.70 2.71 -28.10
C ARG A 584 31.38 3.32 -26.73
N TYR A 585 31.33 4.64 -26.63
CA TYR A 585 30.98 5.32 -25.38
C TYR A 585 29.55 5.07 -24.94
N LEU A 586 28.58 5.16 -25.85
CA LEU A 586 27.18 4.90 -25.54
C LEU A 586 26.97 3.45 -25.05
N ARG A 587 27.68 2.48 -25.61
CA ARG A 587 27.67 1.10 -25.11
C ARG A 587 28.29 0.95 -23.73
N ALA A 588 29.41 1.64 -23.47
CA ALA A 588 30.07 1.61 -22.17
C ALA A 588 29.19 2.27 -21.10
N GLU A 589 28.65 3.46 -21.36
CA GLU A 589 27.74 4.20 -20.47
C GLU A 589 26.41 3.46 -20.23
N GLY A 590 25.95 2.69 -21.22
CA GLY A 590 24.79 1.81 -21.06
C GLY A 590 25.03 0.61 -20.14
N ARG A 591 26.29 0.22 -19.90
CA ARG A 591 26.67 -0.92 -19.04
C ARG A 591 27.12 -0.51 -17.65
N ASP A 592 28.07 0.43 -17.56
CA ASP A 592 28.76 0.84 -16.34
C ASP A 592 29.35 2.25 -16.52
N ARG A 593 29.04 3.19 -15.61
CA ARG A 593 29.56 4.57 -15.71
C ARG A 593 31.09 4.58 -15.57
N GLY A 594 31.65 3.67 -14.77
CA GLY A 594 33.09 3.50 -14.63
C GLY A 594 33.79 3.06 -15.92
N GLU A 595 33.18 2.16 -16.69
CA GLU A 595 33.68 1.71 -18.00
C GLU A 595 33.69 2.86 -19.00
N PHE A 596 32.66 3.70 -19.00
CA PHE A 596 32.66 4.93 -19.80
C PHE A 596 33.83 5.85 -19.43
N ILE A 597 34.01 6.16 -18.14
CA ILE A 597 35.11 7.03 -17.68
C ILE A 597 36.45 6.43 -18.07
N ARG A 598 36.70 5.14 -17.78
CA ARG A 598 37.96 4.46 -18.15
C ARG A 598 38.23 4.50 -19.65
N THR A 599 37.20 4.31 -20.48
CA THR A 599 37.32 4.33 -21.94
C THR A 599 37.54 5.76 -22.45
N PHE A 600 36.90 6.76 -21.83
CA PHE A 600 37.03 8.16 -22.20
C PHE A 600 38.39 8.75 -21.78
N SER A 601 38.87 8.42 -20.58
CA SER A 601 40.18 8.84 -20.04
C SER A 601 41.36 8.43 -20.92
N ARG A 602 41.21 7.41 -21.79
CA ARG A 602 42.22 7.03 -22.80
C ARG A 602 42.62 8.18 -23.71
N ARG A 603 41.73 9.16 -23.92
CA ARG A 603 42.05 10.35 -24.73
C ARG A 603 43.12 11.26 -24.15
N TYR A 604 43.45 11.08 -22.88
CA TYR A 604 44.54 11.81 -22.23
C TYR A 604 45.89 11.08 -22.36
N GLU A 605 45.94 9.90 -22.98
CA GLU A 605 47.18 9.18 -23.22
C GLU A 605 48.20 10.03 -23.99
N GLY A 606 49.43 10.08 -23.48
CA GLY A 606 50.53 10.85 -24.06
C GLY A 606 50.47 12.35 -23.76
N MET A 607 49.47 12.84 -23.01
CA MET A 607 49.38 14.26 -22.64
C MET A 607 50.33 14.60 -21.48
N PRO A 608 51.23 15.60 -21.62
CA PRO A 608 52.04 16.07 -20.49
C PRO A 608 51.17 16.68 -19.40
N VAL A 609 51.39 16.30 -18.14
CA VAL A 609 50.62 16.78 -16.98
C VAL A 609 50.72 18.30 -16.85
N ALA A 610 51.95 18.84 -16.97
CA ALA A 610 52.20 20.28 -16.91
C ALA A 610 51.42 21.08 -17.98
N ARG A 611 51.15 20.46 -19.14
CA ARG A 611 50.34 21.10 -20.19
C ARG A 611 48.89 21.20 -19.78
N LEU A 612 48.29 20.13 -19.26
CA LEU A 612 46.89 20.16 -18.80
C LEU A 612 46.73 21.16 -17.66
N SER A 613 47.62 21.13 -16.66
CA SER A 613 47.60 22.10 -15.56
C SER A 613 47.75 23.54 -16.06
N GLY A 614 48.61 23.78 -17.05
CA GLY A 614 48.77 25.10 -17.68
C GLY A 614 47.50 25.59 -18.38
N VAL A 615 46.80 24.69 -19.10
CA VAL A 615 45.54 25.02 -19.77
C VAL A 615 44.43 25.33 -18.75
N VAL A 616 44.30 24.52 -17.69
CA VAL A 616 43.28 24.76 -16.66
C VAL A 616 43.53 26.08 -15.92
N ARG A 617 44.80 26.41 -15.61
CA ARG A 617 45.15 27.68 -14.97
C ARG A 617 45.06 28.89 -15.91
N SER A 618 45.01 28.66 -17.22
CA SER A 618 44.80 29.74 -18.18
C SER A 618 43.38 30.30 -18.05
N ARG A 619 43.23 31.62 -18.25
CA ARG A 619 41.92 32.28 -18.16
C ARG A 619 40.85 31.65 -19.06
N GLY A 620 41.23 31.08 -20.21
CA GLY A 620 40.28 30.50 -21.17
C GLY A 620 39.41 29.38 -20.60
N TYR A 621 40.01 28.38 -19.95
CA TYR A 621 39.26 27.26 -19.36
C TYR A 621 38.56 27.67 -18.07
N ALA A 622 39.27 28.33 -17.15
CA ALA A 622 38.70 28.75 -15.86
C ALA A 622 37.49 29.67 -16.02
N ASP A 623 37.54 30.66 -16.91
CA ASP A 623 36.41 31.56 -17.17
C ASP A 623 35.23 30.80 -17.82
N THR A 624 35.50 29.76 -18.61
CA THR A 624 34.45 28.93 -19.22
C THR A 624 33.73 28.09 -18.16
N VAL A 625 34.48 27.46 -17.26
CA VAL A 625 33.90 26.71 -16.13
C VAL A 625 33.03 27.63 -15.28
N LEU A 626 33.54 28.80 -14.87
CA LEU A 626 32.79 29.74 -14.04
C LEU A 626 31.51 30.27 -14.71
N ARG A 627 31.52 30.49 -16.04
CA ARG A 627 30.31 30.89 -16.79
C ARG A 627 29.25 29.79 -16.86
N HIS A 628 29.64 28.53 -16.77
CA HIS A 628 28.75 27.39 -16.80
C HIS A 628 28.32 26.92 -15.40
N THR A 629 28.92 27.44 -14.33
CA THR A 629 28.49 27.14 -12.96
C THR A 629 27.07 27.66 -12.73
N LEU A 630 26.22 26.80 -12.16
CA LEU A 630 24.82 27.11 -11.93
C LEU A 630 24.67 28.06 -10.72
N PRO A 631 24.05 29.24 -10.88
CA PRO A 631 23.87 30.19 -9.77
C PRO A 631 23.06 29.62 -8.60
N ASP A 632 22.06 28.77 -8.88
CA ASP A 632 21.24 28.11 -7.86
C ASP A 632 22.09 27.16 -6.99
N ALA A 633 23.07 26.48 -7.58
CA ALA A 633 24.01 25.61 -6.86
C ALA A 633 24.90 26.43 -5.91
N LEU A 634 25.38 27.59 -6.37
CA LEU A 634 26.18 28.50 -5.54
C LEU A 634 25.38 29.08 -4.38
N ALA A 635 24.12 29.46 -4.62
CA ALA A 635 23.23 29.95 -3.57
C ALA A 635 22.99 28.87 -2.50
N ARG A 636 22.66 27.64 -2.93
CA ARG A 636 22.45 26.52 -2.00
C ARG A 636 23.72 26.15 -1.25
N LEU A 637 24.88 26.20 -1.89
CA LEU A 637 26.18 25.97 -1.24
C LEU A 637 26.46 27.02 -0.16
N ALA A 638 26.15 28.30 -0.43
CA ALA A 638 26.28 29.37 0.55
C ALA A 638 25.32 29.19 1.73
N GLU A 639 24.08 28.74 1.49
CA GLU A 639 23.12 28.40 2.54
C GLU A 639 23.65 27.28 3.46
N HIS A 640 24.21 26.21 2.89
CA HIS A 640 24.82 25.12 3.67
C HIS A 640 25.99 25.61 4.53
N ARG A 641 26.88 26.42 3.96
CA ARG A 641 27.99 27.02 4.71
C ARG A 641 27.52 27.95 5.81
N ALA A 642 26.48 28.76 5.56
CA ALA A 642 25.89 29.63 6.57
C ALA A 642 25.24 28.85 7.71
N ALA A 643 24.74 27.63 7.44
CA ALA A 643 24.22 26.72 8.46
C ALA A 643 25.32 25.89 9.17
N GLY A 644 26.60 26.07 8.82
CA GLY A 644 27.71 25.32 9.43
C GLY A 644 27.91 23.91 8.86
N HIS A 645 27.18 23.54 7.81
CA HIS A 645 27.30 22.22 7.21
C HIS A 645 28.61 22.10 6.43
N ARG A 646 29.25 20.93 6.49
CA ARG A 646 30.43 20.65 5.69
C ARG A 646 30.03 20.41 4.23
N THR A 647 30.75 21.01 3.28
CA THR A 647 30.42 20.95 1.85
C THR A 647 31.45 20.13 1.08
N VAL A 648 30.98 19.13 0.32
CA VAL A 648 31.86 18.22 -0.42
C VAL A 648 31.43 18.12 -1.88
N LEU A 649 32.38 18.32 -2.80
CA LEU A 649 32.19 18.05 -4.22
C LEU A 649 32.71 16.65 -4.55
N VAL A 650 31.87 15.83 -5.17
CA VAL A 650 32.23 14.47 -5.62
C VAL A 650 32.03 14.38 -7.12
N THR A 651 33.06 13.99 -7.88
CA THR A 651 32.95 13.89 -9.34
C THR A 651 33.76 12.74 -9.93
N GLY A 652 33.27 12.20 -11.05
CA GLY A 652 34.03 11.28 -11.89
C GLY A 652 35.06 11.96 -12.80
N SER A 653 35.09 13.30 -12.84
CA SER A 653 36.04 14.09 -13.62
C SER A 653 37.46 14.00 -13.06
N ILE A 654 38.44 14.42 -13.87
CA ILE A 654 39.85 14.44 -13.47
C ILE A 654 40.06 15.58 -12.46
N ASP A 655 40.76 15.31 -11.36
CA ASP A 655 41.09 16.27 -10.29
C ASP A 655 41.61 17.63 -10.79
N THR A 656 42.44 17.62 -11.82
CA THR A 656 43.03 18.81 -12.40
C THR A 656 41.96 19.71 -13.02
N LEU A 657 40.84 19.16 -13.51
CA LEU A 657 39.75 19.93 -14.14
C LEU A 657 38.86 20.64 -13.12
N THR A 658 38.82 20.17 -11.88
CA THR A 658 37.98 20.76 -10.80
C THR A 658 38.66 21.91 -10.08
N THR A 659 39.96 22.13 -10.32
CA THR A 659 40.77 23.18 -9.66
C THR A 659 40.10 24.57 -9.64
N PRO A 660 39.42 25.06 -10.71
CA PRO A 660 38.75 26.36 -10.67
C PRO A 660 37.62 26.46 -9.63
N LEU A 661 36.98 25.35 -9.27
CA LEU A 661 35.85 25.30 -8.34
C LEU A 661 36.25 24.80 -6.94
N ALA A 662 37.48 24.31 -6.77
CA ALA A 662 37.91 23.67 -5.53
C ALA A 662 37.77 24.56 -4.29
N HIS A 663 37.97 25.87 -4.43
CA HIS A 663 37.84 26.84 -3.33
C HIS A 663 36.38 27.03 -2.83
N LEU A 664 35.39 26.55 -3.59
CA LEU A 664 33.98 26.66 -3.24
C LEU A 664 33.51 25.55 -2.30
N PHE A 665 34.31 24.50 -2.09
CA PHE A 665 33.97 23.36 -1.24
C PHE A 665 35.03 23.20 -0.15
N ASP A 666 34.67 22.52 0.93
CA ASP A 666 35.63 22.21 2.01
C ASP A 666 36.49 21.02 1.60
N ASP A 667 35.89 20.05 0.91
CA ASP A 667 36.59 18.90 0.31
C ASP A 667 36.18 18.69 -1.15
N VAL A 668 37.14 18.30 -1.99
CA VAL A 668 36.89 17.89 -3.38
C VAL A 668 37.43 16.49 -3.61
N VAL A 669 36.55 15.61 -4.07
CA VAL A 669 36.85 14.22 -4.37
C VAL A 669 36.63 13.97 -5.86
N ALA A 670 37.74 13.76 -6.56
CA ALA A 670 37.78 13.62 -8.01
C ALA A 670 38.66 12.44 -8.42
N SER A 671 38.58 12.03 -9.68
CA SER A 671 39.40 10.94 -10.22
C SER A 671 40.82 11.41 -10.53
N THR A 672 41.83 10.64 -10.15
CA THR A 672 43.23 10.94 -10.47
C THR A 672 43.72 10.09 -11.63
N MET A 673 44.43 10.71 -12.58
CA MET A 673 45.03 10.01 -13.72
C MET A 673 46.39 9.39 -13.37
N HIS A 674 46.67 8.19 -13.86
CA HIS A 674 47.99 7.56 -13.71
C HIS A 674 49.00 8.21 -14.66
N GLN A 675 50.14 8.61 -14.09
CA GLN A 675 51.23 9.29 -14.80
C GLN A 675 52.54 8.51 -14.72
N ARG A 676 53.33 8.57 -15.80
CA ARG A 676 54.71 8.07 -15.85
C ARG A 676 55.58 9.17 -16.44
N SER A 677 56.64 9.56 -15.71
CA SER A 677 57.59 10.60 -16.15
C SER A 677 56.93 11.93 -16.56
N GLY A 678 55.89 12.37 -15.84
CA GLY A 678 55.17 13.62 -16.11
C GLY A 678 54.21 13.58 -17.30
N VAL A 679 53.91 12.39 -17.84
CA VAL A 679 52.97 12.17 -18.95
C VAL A 679 51.85 11.23 -18.51
N TYR A 680 50.61 11.55 -18.86
CA TYR A 680 49.48 10.68 -18.59
C TYR A 680 49.53 9.41 -19.46
N THR A 681 49.31 8.26 -18.81
CA THR A 681 49.29 6.94 -19.45
C THR A 681 47.93 6.59 -20.07
N GLY A 682 46.92 7.45 -19.89
CA GLY A 682 45.54 7.18 -20.27
C GLY A 682 44.77 6.26 -19.32
N TYR A 683 45.41 5.70 -18.29
CA TYR A 683 44.78 4.93 -17.20
C TYR A 683 44.50 5.86 -16.00
N LEU A 684 43.52 5.52 -15.17
CA LEU A 684 43.32 6.15 -13.86
C LEU A 684 44.32 5.56 -12.84
N ALA A 685 44.74 6.36 -11.86
CA ALA A 685 45.65 5.94 -10.78
C ALA A 685 44.95 5.01 -9.77
N GLN A 686 43.64 5.18 -9.61
CA GLN A 686 42.76 4.36 -8.78
C GLN A 686 41.45 4.09 -9.55
N PRO A 687 40.65 3.10 -9.14
CA PRO A 687 39.30 2.94 -9.69
C PRO A 687 38.50 4.25 -9.60
N PRO A 688 37.70 4.59 -10.63
CA PRO A 688 36.91 5.82 -10.62
C PRO A 688 35.87 5.78 -9.50
N LEU A 689 35.65 6.93 -8.86
CA LEU A 689 34.65 7.09 -7.80
C LEU A 689 33.27 7.35 -8.42
N VAL A 690 32.62 6.27 -8.84
CA VAL A 690 31.29 6.28 -9.45
C VAL A 690 30.38 5.26 -8.79
N ASP A 691 29.07 5.46 -8.96
CA ASP A 691 28.05 4.48 -8.59
C ASP A 691 28.20 4.08 -7.09
N GLU A 692 28.16 2.79 -6.77
CA GLU A 692 28.38 2.26 -5.40
C GLU A 692 29.69 2.71 -4.72
N ALA A 693 30.74 3.01 -5.48
CA ALA A 693 32.00 3.46 -4.89
C ALA A 693 31.83 4.82 -4.18
N ARG A 694 30.95 5.70 -4.70
CA ARG A 694 30.59 6.98 -4.05
C ARG A 694 29.89 6.74 -2.71
N ALA A 695 28.98 5.78 -2.66
CA ALA A 695 28.26 5.41 -1.45
C ALA A 695 29.22 4.83 -0.38
N ALA A 696 30.13 3.94 -0.80
CA ALA A 696 31.15 3.39 0.09
C ALA A 696 32.10 4.48 0.65
N TRP A 697 32.56 5.38 -0.23
CA TRP A 697 33.37 6.53 0.17
C TRP A 697 32.61 7.44 1.15
N LEU A 698 31.35 7.78 0.87
CA LEU A 698 30.55 8.66 1.72
C LEU A 698 30.37 8.05 3.12
N ARG A 699 30.17 6.73 3.21
CA ARG A 699 30.12 6.02 4.49
C ARG A 699 31.42 6.16 5.28
N GLN A 700 32.55 5.92 4.62
CA GLN A 700 33.87 6.02 5.25
C GLN A 700 34.18 7.47 5.66
N TYR A 701 33.86 8.43 4.80
CA TYR A 701 34.03 9.85 5.05
C TYR A 701 33.19 10.30 6.25
N ALA A 702 31.94 9.86 6.34
CA ALA A 702 31.07 10.17 7.46
C ALA A 702 31.59 9.59 8.77
N GLN A 703 32.06 8.33 8.77
CA GLN A 703 32.66 7.72 9.96
C GLN A 703 33.95 8.42 10.40
N ALA A 704 34.82 8.81 9.46
CA ALA A 704 36.08 9.46 9.76
C ALA A 704 35.92 10.88 10.30
N ASN A 705 34.79 11.53 10.03
CA ASN A 705 34.51 12.92 10.38
C ASN A 705 33.32 13.08 11.34
N ASP A 706 32.83 11.99 11.93
CA ASP A 706 31.69 11.95 12.87
C ASP A 706 30.41 12.64 12.33
N ILE A 707 30.03 12.29 11.09
CA ILE A 707 28.92 12.93 10.37
C ILE A 707 27.64 12.07 10.45
N ASP A 708 26.53 12.70 10.81
CA ASP A 708 25.17 12.15 10.76
C ASP A 708 24.61 12.20 9.33
N LEU A 709 24.65 11.06 8.64
CA LEU A 709 24.07 10.93 7.30
C LEU A 709 22.55 11.11 7.27
N SER A 710 21.84 10.80 8.36
CA SER A 710 20.38 10.94 8.43
C SER A 710 19.93 12.41 8.47
N GLY A 711 20.81 13.32 8.89
CA GLY A 711 20.61 14.78 8.79
C GLY A 711 21.28 15.42 7.57
N SER A 712 21.99 14.64 6.75
CA SER A 712 22.81 15.14 5.64
C SER A 712 22.05 15.29 4.33
N TYR A 713 22.67 15.98 3.37
CA TYR A 713 22.06 16.41 2.11
C TYR A 713 22.86 15.89 0.92
N GLY A 714 22.15 15.48 -0.13
CA GLY A 714 22.75 15.02 -1.37
C GLY A 714 22.11 15.66 -2.59
N TYR A 715 22.94 16.05 -3.55
CA TYR A 715 22.56 16.68 -4.81
C TYR A 715 23.23 15.94 -5.99
N GLY A 716 22.43 15.31 -6.85
CA GLY A 716 22.93 14.59 -8.03
C GLY A 716 21.94 14.58 -9.19
N ASP A 717 22.44 14.36 -10.41
CA ASP A 717 21.68 14.46 -11.66
C ASP A 717 21.48 13.12 -12.36
N SER A 718 22.28 12.11 -12.03
CA SER A 718 22.33 10.85 -12.79
C SER A 718 21.75 9.69 -12.00
N PHE A 719 21.19 8.70 -12.69
CA PHE A 719 20.76 7.46 -12.03
C PHE A 719 21.92 6.68 -11.38
N ALA A 720 23.16 6.97 -11.81
CA ALA A 720 24.38 6.53 -11.14
C ALA A 720 24.49 7.00 -9.67
N ASP A 721 23.91 8.16 -9.35
CA ASP A 721 23.98 8.76 -8.00
C ASP A 721 23.01 8.15 -7.01
N LEU A 722 22.11 7.27 -7.48
CA LEU A 722 21.07 6.67 -6.65
C LEU A 722 21.63 6.06 -5.36
N ALA A 723 22.73 5.29 -5.46
CA ALA A 723 23.28 4.53 -4.34
C ALA A 723 23.74 5.39 -3.15
N TRP A 724 24.26 6.59 -3.40
CA TRP A 724 24.72 7.48 -2.33
C TRP A 724 23.64 8.50 -1.93
N LEU A 725 22.75 8.88 -2.84
CA LEU A 725 21.55 9.66 -2.50
C LEU A 725 20.64 8.90 -1.52
N GLU A 726 20.55 7.58 -1.62
CA GLU A 726 19.82 6.74 -0.66
C GLU A 726 20.39 6.75 0.77
N MET A 727 21.65 7.15 0.93
CA MET A 727 22.31 7.13 2.25
C MET A 727 22.01 8.37 3.09
N VAL A 728 21.60 9.47 2.46
CA VAL A 728 21.37 10.75 3.13
C VAL A 728 19.90 10.93 3.48
N GLY A 729 19.60 11.65 4.56
CA GLY A 729 18.21 11.94 4.95
C GLY A 729 17.48 12.92 4.03
N HIS A 730 18.25 13.75 3.30
CA HIS A 730 17.71 14.76 2.39
C HIS A 730 18.24 14.60 0.96
N PRO A 731 17.79 13.58 0.20
CA PRO A 731 18.17 13.40 -1.20
C PRO A 731 17.47 14.41 -2.12
N ASN A 732 18.24 15.06 -2.99
CA ASN A 732 17.76 16.00 -3.99
C ASN A 732 18.25 15.57 -5.38
N ALA A 733 17.29 15.31 -6.27
CA ALA A 733 17.55 15.04 -7.68
C ALA A 733 17.59 16.38 -8.43
N VAL A 734 18.79 16.82 -8.82
CA VAL A 734 19.02 18.10 -9.50
C VAL A 734 19.12 17.88 -11.00
N ASN A 735 18.27 18.55 -11.78
CA ASN A 735 18.21 18.38 -13.23
C ASN A 735 18.24 16.90 -13.68
N PRO A 736 17.51 15.97 -13.03
CA PRO A 736 17.79 14.54 -13.13
C PRO A 736 17.59 13.98 -14.53
N ASP A 737 18.39 12.97 -14.90
CA ASP A 737 18.14 12.14 -16.07
C ASP A 737 16.77 11.42 -15.97
N SER A 738 16.29 10.86 -17.07
CA SER A 738 14.95 10.25 -17.11
C SER A 738 14.79 9.05 -16.15
N ASN A 739 15.88 8.36 -15.80
CA ASN A 739 15.85 7.21 -14.88
C ASN A 739 15.89 7.66 -13.41
N LEU A 740 16.72 8.65 -13.06
CA LEU A 740 16.73 9.25 -11.72
C LEU A 740 15.41 10.00 -11.46
N ALA A 741 14.85 10.68 -12.47
CA ALA A 741 13.54 11.32 -12.35
C ALA A 741 12.43 10.29 -12.04
N ARG A 742 12.44 9.14 -12.73
CA ARG A 742 11.52 8.03 -12.44
C ARG A 742 11.63 7.57 -10.99
N GLU A 743 12.86 7.38 -10.50
CA GLU A 743 13.11 6.88 -9.16
C GLU A 743 12.76 7.91 -8.08
N ALA A 744 13.15 9.17 -8.29
CA ALA A 744 12.81 10.28 -7.41
C ALA A 744 11.29 10.44 -7.27
N LEU A 745 10.53 10.32 -8.37
CA LEU A 745 9.07 10.34 -8.32
C LEU A 745 8.50 9.14 -7.53
N ARG A 746 9.02 7.93 -7.77
CA ARG A 746 8.60 6.72 -7.04
C ARG A 746 8.84 6.85 -5.53
N ARG A 747 9.98 7.42 -5.15
CA ARG A 747 10.43 7.60 -3.75
C ARG A 747 10.00 8.91 -3.11
N ARG A 748 9.31 9.77 -3.87
CA ARG A 748 8.89 11.12 -3.46
C ARG A 748 10.06 12.01 -3.01
N TRP A 749 11.20 11.90 -3.67
CA TRP A 749 12.34 12.78 -3.45
C TRP A 749 12.13 14.15 -4.09
N SER A 750 12.84 15.15 -3.57
CA SER A 750 12.82 16.50 -4.12
C SER A 750 13.49 16.54 -5.49
N ILE A 751 12.77 16.98 -6.52
CA ILE A 751 13.33 17.27 -7.84
C ILE A 751 13.57 18.77 -7.96
N ARG A 752 14.79 19.17 -8.31
CA ARG A 752 15.23 20.55 -8.45
C ARG A 752 15.57 20.84 -9.92
N ASP A 753 15.06 21.94 -10.45
CA ASP A 753 15.46 22.43 -11.77
C ASP A 753 16.32 23.67 -11.59
N TRP A 754 17.63 23.49 -11.62
CA TRP A 754 18.59 24.59 -11.49
C TRP A 754 18.99 25.10 -12.87
N THR A 755 19.00 26.42 -13.05
CA THR A 755 19.17 27.04 -14.36
C THR A 755 20.22 28.14 -14.34
N ARG A 756 20.78 28.44 -15.52
CA ARG A 756 21.71 29.57 -15.71
C ARG A 756 21.08 30.95 -15.49
N SER A 757 19.76 31.05 -15.41
CA SER A 757 19.03 32.32 -15.21
C SER A 757 18.93 32.73 -13.72
N GLY A 758 19.40 31.87 -12.80
CA GLY A 758 19.38 32.11 -11.36
C GLY A 758 17.97 32.07 -10.75
N PRO A 759 17.87 32.21 -9.41
CA PRO A 759 16.63 31.95 -8.67
C PRO A 759 15.49 32.95 -8.97
N HIS A 760 15.79 34.06 -9.65
CA HIS A 760 14.85 35.17 -9.92
C HIS A 760 14.25 35.14 -11.35
N GLY A 761 14.63 34.16 -12.18
CA GLY A 761 14.11 34.04 -13.56
C GLY A 761 12.79 33.26 -13.71
N ARG A 762 12.22 32.72 -12.63
CA ARG A 762 11.01 31.87 -12.64
C ARG A 762 9.69 32.62 -12.40
N SER A 763 9.62 33.94 -12.61
CA SER A 763 8.33 34.64 -12.76
C SER A 763 7.82 34.53 -14.20
N GLY A 764 7.47 33.31 -14.62
CA GLY A 764 6.80 33.07 -15.90
C GLY A 764 5.34 33.49 -15.86
N THR A 765 5.09 34.72 -16.31
CA THR A 765 3.90 35.17 -17.07
C THR A 765 2.74 34.17 -17.16
N SER A 766 1.78 34.30 -16.24
CA SER A 766 0.39 33.95 -16.56
C SER A 766 -0.08 34.92 -17.63
N THR A 767 -0.30 34.44 -18.85
CA THR A 767 -1.07 35.14 -19.87
C THR A 767 -2.49 35.36 -19.37
N THR A 768 -2.73 36.49 -18.72
CA THR A 768 -4.06 37.08 -18.58
C THR A 768 -4.40 37.72 -19.93
N SER A 769 -5.21 37.04 -20.72
CA SER A 769 -5.93 37.66 -21.83
C SER A 769 -6.98 38.61 -21.24
N GLY A 770 -6.57 39.83 -20.94
CA GLY A 770 -7.46 40.94 -20.58
C GLY A 770 -7.91 41.66 -21.84
N THR A 771 -9.15 41.46 -22.23
CA THR A 771 -9.86 42.24 -23.24
C THR A 771 -9.97 43.69 -22.74
N SER A 772 -9.32 44.63 -23.44
CA SER A 772 -9.49 46.06 -23.24
C SER A 772 -10.50 46.61 -24.23
N SER A 773 -11.58 47.22 -23.73
CA SER A 773 -12.22 48.36 -24.40
C SER A 773 -13.07 49.13 -23.38
N THR A 774 -12.44 50.10 -22.74
CA THR A 774 -13.12 51.20 -22.06
C THR A 774 -13.18 52.37 -23.05
N THR A 775 -14.38 52.76 -23.48
CA THR A 775 -14.63 54.10 -24.02
C THR A 775 -15.59 54.81 -23.08
N ALA A 776 -15.07 55.84 -22.43
CA ALA A 776 -15.84 56.79 -21.62
C ALA A 776 -16.60 57.78 -22.51
N LYS A 777 -17.86 57.99 -22.17
CA LYS A 777 -18.72 59.19 -22.35
C LYS A 777 -19.87 58.94 -21.36
N GLY A 778 -20.16 59.74 -20.36
CA GLY A 778 -20.21 61.20 -20.31
C GLY A 778 -21.62 61.54 -19.82
N ASP A 779 -21.70 62.09 -18.61
CA ASP A 779 -22.73 62.99 -18.04
C ASP A 779 -24.22 62.84 -18.43
N GLY A 780 -25.11 62.84 -17.42
CA GLY A 780 -26.52 63.20 -17.65
C GLY A 780 -27.54 62.71 -16.61
N GLY A 781 -27.65 63.44 -15.51
CA GLY A 781 -28.87 63.86 -14.79
C GLY A 781 -30.21 63.11 -14.88
N ARG A 782 -30.84 63.01 -13.69
CA ARG A 782 -32.28 63.02 -13.38
C ARG A 782 -33.16 61.88 -13.93
N ALA A 783 -33.57 60.98 -13.04
CA ALA A 783 -34.92 60.90 -12.44
C ALA A 783 -35.06 59.55 -11.74
#